data_AF-A0AAD7BKD7-F1
#
_entry.id   AF-A0AAD7BKD7-F1
#
_cell.length_a   1.000
_cell.length_b   1.000
_cell.length_c   1.000
_cell.angle_alpha   90.00
_cell.angle_beta   90.00
_cell.angle_gamma   90.00
#
_symmetry.space_group_name_H-M   'P 1'
#
loop_
_entity.id
_entity.type
_entity.pdbx_description
1 polymer ?
#
loop_
_entity_poly.entity_id
_entity_poly.type
_entity_poly.pdbx_seq_one_letter_code
_entity_poly.pdbx_strand_id
1 'polypeptide(L)'
;MADIPFSFFVSLIREISTHTRPRRTGSRRDKQHHPALDVLKNWIAHLRSEFSPLPQETTARVFRLLFPEEDTRRKYDMQETRLAAALADCFSVQQLCDWGTDSSSICLGDHVLKVLGLSSDSIGPLSISQVDCLLEELASHSGYSHSSVRQKHPPGTRRPRSAIIRSLYRSLPPFDAAVLTQIILKDLRPLLYPLSEIHFTAALRSFTSEAVTQLTKEDAMRVWDPSRRMLDSYRIRSGLDDASFVFDSGIDATPQIGTPVDIPKSQKGQGCLHALAMLQTSRAVWAETKYDGERTQIHVEILPDGSSNITIFSKSKRDSTMDRHGIHGLIRRALGLSERPELRRVKANVILDAEMVAWHDGAIDEFWRIRSLVEHTAVGVRHKKAPDPVDNYSQISLMTDVSGDRHLGLVFFDILFLDSASLLSTSYSSRRVILESVITPIPGHAILAERQPIALNSIGRMSSLQHVFADCISRPEEGLVLKAGEAGYNDKRSPWVKLKKDYIPGYGDCVDLVILGVAWEKDRARELRVAPNTYTTFYIGGLHNADQLQRDPSARPHFRIYFTAAYGLSREQLEEANFLIQNSDTVQYKASNPSGLPYTCQILPGLVPPSQLLREPLLAELYGAGFTKSARSRHYELRFPRITKIFRTCDRSWRDAVNLQALHKIARESVGKDSSTKQVEEWGNKLWGKSVSSPGADSKRKALVDEWEEKLITADRKYARRRDMILSQPQPLGSRTNLEEPASPLALDAPSAVIRPQDSACEFLPGSLVFVATRNPILRAQCKSKVPPERLVDSLESLFTGCGWASGQTSNPHVQRGVIVLDSAEEPFHRKRVLNTINDRQWLGRELSGRKAIQVLERHT
;
A
#
# COMPACT_ATOMS: atom_id res chain seq x y z
N MET A 1 15.89 2.35 41.58
CA MET A 1 16.26 3.13 40.39
C MET A 1 15.25 4.25 40.25
N ALA A 2 15.71 5.48 40.01
CA ALA A 2 14.80 6.59 39.73
C ALA A 2 14.10 6.32 38.39
N ASP A 3 12.77 6.45 38.37
CA ASP A 3 12.01 6.34 37.12
C ASP A 3 12.18 7.62 36.29
N ILE A 4 12.04 7.52 34.97
CA ILE A 4 12.28 8.66 34.06
C ILE A 4 11.05 9.58 34.11
N PRO A 5 11.19 10.87 34.47
CA PRO A 5 10.06 11.80 34.50
C PRO A 5 9.38 11.92 33.13
N PHE A 6 8.05 12.02 33.09
CA PHE A 6 7.34 12.27 31.84
C PHE A 6 7.75 13.61 31.23
N SER A 7 8.03 14.63 32.04
CA SER A 7 8.55 15.91 31.59
C SER A 7 9.91 15.80 30.88
N PHE A 8 10.72 14.80 31.20
CA PHE A 8 11.97 14.50 30.49
C PHE A 8 11.70 13.96 29.08
N PHE A 9 10.65 13.15 28.88
CA PHE A 9 10.19 12.79 27.54
C PHE A 9 9.59 14.01 26.80
N VAL A 10 8.84 14.86 27.50
CA VAL A 10 8.24 16.06 26.91
C VAL A 10 9.30 17.06 26.44
N SER A 11 10.48 17.12 27.07
CA SER A 11 11.59 17.97 26.61
C SER A 11 12.04 17.62 25.19
N LEU A 12 12.03 16.33 24.80
CA LEU A 12 12.30 15.90 23.42
C LEU A 12 11.32 16.55 22.43
N ILE A 13 10.03 16.55 22.76
CA ILE A 13 8.98 17.13 21.90
C ILE A 13 9.21 18.64 21.75
N ARG A 14 9.54 19.31 22.86
CA ARG A 14 9.86 20.73 22.89
C ARG A 14 11.08 21.06 22.04
N GLU A 15 12.17 20.31 22.18
CA GLU A 15 13.41 20.52 21.42
C GLU A 15 13.22 20.26 19.93
N ILE A 16 12.48 19.21 19.54
CA ILE A 16 12.16 18.96 18.13
C ILE A 16 11.34 20.14 17.58
N SER A 17 10.34 20.61 18.33
CA SER A 17 9.50 21.73 17.94
C SER A 17 10.28 23.03 17.74
N THR A 18 11.29 23.30 18.57
CA THR A 18 12.06 24.55 18.51
C THR A 18 13.12 24.55 17.40
N HIS A 19 13.76 23.40 17.16
CA HIS A 19 14.87 23.27 16.21
C HIS A 19 14.43 22.86 14.80
N THR A 20 13.24 22.28 14.64
CA THR A 20 12.76 21.81 13.34
C THR A 20 11.91 22.88 12.65
N ARG A 21 12.56 23.78 11.91
CA ARG A 21 11.87 24.81 11.12
C ARG A 21 11.56 24.34 9.70
N PRO A 22 10.38 24.68 9.15
CA PRO A 22 10.07 24.36 7.76
C PRO A 22 10.90 25.18 6.78
N ARG A 23 11.35 24.51 5.74
CA ARG A 23 12.12 25.11 4.65
C ARG A 23 11.22 25.78 3.62
N ARG A 24 11.62 26.96 3.17
CA ARG A 24 10.95 27.68 2.08
C ARG A 24 11.18 27.00 0.72
N THR A 25 10.21 27.13 -0.17
CA THR A 25 10.33 26.71 -1.58
C THR A 25 11.57 27.36 -2.23
N GLY A 26 12.32 26.58 -3.01
CA GLY A 26 13.56 27.03 -3.66
C GLY A 26 14.82 27.02 -2.79
N SER A 27 14.73 26.74 -1.48
CA SER A 27 15.93 26.55 -0.65
C SER A 27 16.69 25.28 -1.03
N ARG A 28 18.04 25.32 -1.01
CA ARG A 28 18.88 24.14 -1.30
C ARG A 28 18.62 23.07 -0.25
N ARG A 29 18.27 21.86 -0.71
CA ARG A 29 18.12 20.68 0.16
C ARG A 29 19.49 20.16 0.54
N ASP A 30 19.97 20.50 1.71
CA ASP A 30 21.03 19.71 2.35
C ASP A 30 20.45 18.32 2.66
N LYS A 31 21.00 17.28 2.03
CA LYS A 31 20.56 15.89 2.22
C LYS A 31 21.06 15.30 3.53
N GLN A 32 22.09 15.90 4.16
CA GLN A 32 22.68 15.42 5.40
C GLN A 32 21.99 16.00 6.64
N HIS A 33 21.31 17.15 6.51
CA HIS A 33 20.70 17.82 7.66
C HIS A 33 19.31 17.26 8.00
N HIS A 34 19.18 16.64 9.18
CA HIS A 34 17.92 16.13 9.73
C HIS A 34 17.72 16.58 11.19
N PRO A 35 17.25 17.82 11.43
CA PRO A 35 17.19 18.43 12.77
C PRO A 35 16.53 17.57 13.83
N ALA A 36 15.32 17.05 13.56
CA ALA A 36 14.59 16.21 14.51
C ALA A 36 15.35 14.93 14.89
N LEU A 37 16.13 14.37 13.97
CA LEU A 37 16.94 13.18 14.22
C LEU A 37 18.17 13.52 15.07
N ASP A 38 18.79 14.68 14.83
CA ASP A 38 19.94 15.15 15.59
C ASP A 38 19.54 15.51 17.03
N VAL A 39 18.39 16.16 17.22
CA VAL A 39 17.77 16.35 18.54
C VAL A 39 17.53 15.01 19.24
N LEU A 40 16.94 14.03 18.55
CA LEU A 40 16.73 12.71 19.12
C LEU A 40 18.04 12.03 19.56
N LYS A 41 19.11 12.10 18.75
CA LYS A 41 20.43 11.56 19.11
C LYS A 41 20.95 12.16 20.41
N ASN A 42 20.88 13.49 20.52
CA ASN A 42 21.35 14.21 21.71
C ASN A 42 20.50 13.85 22.94
N TRP A 43 19.18 13.80 22.79
CA TRP A 43 18.27 13.41 23.85
C TRP A 43 18.51 11.96 24.33
N ILE A 44 18.75 11.01 23.41
CA ILE A 44 19.10 9.63 23.77
C ILE A 44 20.44 9.55 24.52
N ALA A 45 21.43 10.34 24.11
CA ALA A 45 22.70 10.43 24.83
C ALA A 45 22.50 10.95 26.26
N HIS A 46 21.68 11.99 26.44
CA HIS A 46 21.35 12.53 27.75
C HIS A 46 20.55 11.54 28.61
N LEU A 47 19.55 10.87 28.02
CA LEU A 47 18.79 9.80 28.68
C LEU A 47 19.71 8.71 29.24
N ARG A 48 20.69 8.25 28.45
CA ARG A 48 21.66 7.22 28.85
C ARG A 48 22.67 7.73 29.87
N SER A 49 23.02 9.02 29.84
CA SER A 49 23.90 9.62 30.84
C SER A 49 23.25 9.67 32.22
N GLU A 50 21.99 10.11 32.28
CA GLU A 50 21.29 10.39 33.54
C GLU A 50 20.66 9.13 34.16
N PHE A 51 20.13 8.22 33.34
CA PHE A 51 19.27 7.13 33.81
C PHE A 51 19.83 5.73 33.53
N SER A 52 21.13 5.58 33.26
CA SER A 52 21.73 4.26 33.05
C SER A 52 22.01 3.51 34.37
N PRO A 53 21.72 2.19 34.45
CA PRO A 53 21.02 1.38 33.45
C PRO A 53 19.55 1.76 33.34
N LEU A 54 19.03 1.80 32.10
CA LEU A 54 17.65 2.22 31.85
C LEU A 54 16.66 1.28 32.57
N PRO A 55 15.59 1.80 33.19
CA PRO A 55 14.53 0.97 33.75
C PRO A 55 13.94 0.01 32.71
N GLN A 56 13.46 -1.15 33.16
CA GLN A 56 12.86 -2.15 32.29
C GLN A 56 11.69 -1.57 31.45
N GLU A 57 11.59 -1.98 30.20
CA GLU A 57 10.60 -1.53 29.21
C GLU A 57 10.67 -0.04 28.81
N THR A 58 11.72 0.69 29.20
CA THR A 58 11.90 2.10 28.81
C THR A 58 11.81 2.27 27.30
N THR A 59 12.47 1.40 26.53
CA THR A 59 12.44 1.39 25.06
C THR A 59 11.00 1.34 24.54
N ALA A 60 10.21 0.36 24.97
CA ALA A 60 8.82 0.20 24.52
C ALA A 60 7.93 1.41 24.89
N ARG A 61 8.11 1.96 26.10
CA ARG A 61 7.34 3.13 26.58
C ARG A 61 7.66 4.36 25.74
N VAL A 62 8.94 4.68 25.53
CA VAL A 62 9.36 5.84 24.75
C VAL A 62 8.84 5.75 23.31
N PHE A 63 8.96 4.59 22.65
CA PHE A 63 8.46 4.42 21.29
C PHE A 63 6.93 4.53 21.19
N ARG A 64 6.17 4.00 22.15
CA ARG A 64 4.70 4.15 22.18
C ARG A 64 4.27 5.60 22.43
N LEU A 65 5.02 6.35 23.25
CA LEU A 65 4.74 7.76 23.50
C LEU A 65 5.14 8.64 22.31
N LEU A 66 6.26 8.33 21.63
CA LEU A 66 6.76 9.12 20.49
C LEU A 66 6.00 8.86 19.18
N PHE A 67 5.52 7.63 18.98
CA PHE A 67 4.75 7.21 17.80
C PHE A 67 3.38 6.62 18.19
N PRO A 68 2.50 7.40 18.85
CA PRO A 68 1.23 6.90 19.39
C PRO A 68 0.26 6.39 18.32
N GLU A 69 0.41 6.81 17.07
CA GLU A 69 -0.31 6.32 15.90
C GLU A 69 0.02 4.85 15.55
N GLU A 70 1.21 4.38 15.90
CA GLU A 70 1.66 2.99 15.69
C GLU A 70 1.17 2.05 16.81
N ASP A 71 0.69 2.60 17.93
CA ASP A 71 0.07 1.80 18.99
C ASP A 71 -1.31 1.32 18.54
N THR A 72 -1.33 0.10 17.99
CA THR A 72 -2.57 -0.55 17.54
C THR A 72 -3.34 -1.20 18.70
N ARG A 73 -2.68 -1.46 19.84
CA ARG A 73 -3.22 -2.21 20.98
C ARG A 73 -4.13 -1.35 21.86
N ARG A 74 -3.75 -0.11 22.14
CA ARG A 74 -4.53 0.80 22.99
C ARG A 74 -5.42 1.72 22.15
N LYS A 75 -6.73 1.66 22.41
CA LYS A 75 -7.73 2.58 21.88
C LYS A 75 -8.43 3.25 23.05
N TYR A 76 -8.60 4.57 22.99
CA TYR A 76 -9.16 5.33 24.11
C TYR A 76 -10.67 5.60 23.96
N ASP A 77 -11.21 5.46 22.75
CA ASP A 77 -12.61 5.85 22.41
C ASP A 77 -12.92 7.33 22.71
N MET A 78 -11.90 8.19 22.63
CA MET A 78 -12.01 9.63 22.87
C MET A 78 -11.54 10.37 21.62
N GLN A 79 -12.48 11.07 20.98
CA GLN A 79 -12.18 12.06 19.95
C GLN A 79 -12.05 13.44 20.60
N GLU A 80 -11.61 14.44 19.83
CA GLU A 80 -11.26 15.76 20.35
C GLU A 80 -12.38 16.38 21.21
N THR A 81 -13.63 16.39 20.74
CA THR A 81 -14.77 16.94 21.51
C THR A 81 -15.01 16.20 22.83
N ARG A 82 -14.93 14.86 22.84
CA ARG A 82 -15.14 14.07 24.06
C ARG A 82 -13.97 14.24 25.04
N LEU A 83 -12.75 14.34 24.52
CA LEU A 83 -11.56 14.57 25.34
C LEU A 83 -11.56 15.99 25.91
N ALA A 84 -11.89 17.00 25.10
CA ALA A 84 -12.02 18.40 25.51
C ALA A 84 -12.99 18.54 26.69
N ALA A 85 -14.18 17.95 26.60
CA ALA A 85 -15.15 17.94 27.70
C ALA A 85 -14.60 17.25 28.96
N ALA A 86 -13.95 16.09 28.81
CA ALA A 86 -13.36 15.40 29.95
C ALA A 86 -12.20 16.19 30.61
N LEU A 87 -11.45 16.97 29.83
CA LEU A 87 -10.41 17.86 30.34
C LEU A 87 -11.00 19.11 31.00
N ALA A 88 -12.09 19.67 30.45
CA ALA A 88 -12.83 20.76 31.08
C ALA A 88 -13.30 20.38 32.48
N ASP A 89 -13.85 19.17 32.63
CA ASP A 89 -14.24 18.62 33.93
C ASP A 89 -13.04 18.34 34.84
N CYS A 90 -11.92 17.86 34.28
CA CYS A 90 -10.71 17.54 35.04
C CYS A 90 -10.06 18.79 35.66
N PHE A 91 -9.94 19.86 34.88
CA PHE A 91 -9.32 21.12 35.30
C PHE A 91 -10.33 22.12 35.89
N SER A 92 -11.63 21.86 35.76
CA SER A 92 -12.70 22.82 36.07
C SER A 92 -12.60 24.11 35.24
N VAL A 93 -12.30 23.97 33.94
CA VAL A 93 -12.07 25.08 33.00
C VAL A 93 -12.95 24.90 31.77
N GLN A 94 -14.06 25.64 31.70
CA GLN A 94 -15.07 25.47 30.65
C GLN A 94 -14.60 25.94 29.26
N GLN A 95 -13.60 26.84 29.17
CA GLN A 95 -13.08 27.30 27.87
C GLN A 95 -12.55 26.14 27.00
N LEU A 96 -12.15 25.02 27.60
CA LEU A 96 -11.70 23.84 26.84
C LEU A 96 -12.82 23.24 25.96
N CYS A 97 -14.09 23.43 26.33
CA CYS A 97 -15.24 22.99 25.54
C CYS A 97 -15.44 23.82 24.26
N ASP A 98 -14.82 25.00 24.17
CA ASP A 98 -14.89 25.87 23.00
C ASP A 98 -14.03 25.38 21.83
N TRP A 99 -13.36 24.22 21.99
CA TRP A 99 -12.62 23.54 20.92
C TRP A 99 -13.47 23.40 19.63
N GLY A 100 -12.89 23.87 18.52
CA GLY A 100 -13.53 23.86 17.20
C GLY A 100 -14.34 25.12 16.89
N THR A 101 -14.55 26.01 17.87
CA THR A 101 -15.10 27.37 17.64
C THR A 101 -13.99 28.42 17.54
N ASP A 102 -12.89 28.23 18.29
CA ASP A 102 -11.72 29.09 18.23
C ASP A 102 -10.84 28.74 17.01
N SER A 103 -10.63 29.73 16.12
CA SER A 103 -9.78 29.61 14.94
C SER A 103 -8.28 29.78 15.25
N SER A 104 -7.93 30.18 16.47
CA SER A 104 -6.54 30.42 16.88
C SER A 104 -5.76 29.13 17.13
N SER A 105 -6.44 28.05 17.53
CA SER A 105 -5.80 26.79 17.93
C SER A 105 -5.65 25.81 16.77
N ILE A 106 -4.44 25.29 16.62
CA ILE A 106 -4.12 24.36 15.51
C ILE A 106 -4.56 22.93 15.84
N CYS A 107 -4.56 22.56 17.12
CA CYS A 107 -4.94 21.25 17.64
C CYS A 107 -5.44 21.34 19.09
N LEU A 108 -6.10 20.30 19.61
CA LEU A 108 -6.61 20.31 20.98
C LEU A 108 -5.49 20.47 22.02
N GLY A 109 -4.32 19.86 21.82
CA GLY A 109 -3.18 20.06 22.73
C GLY A 109 -2.72 21.52 22.82
N ASP A 110 -2.63 22.20 21.67
CA ASP A 110 -2.33 23.64 21.62
C ASP A 110 -3.42 24.48 22.30
N HIS A 111 -4.69 24.09 22.14
CA HIS A 111 -5.80 24.73 22.86
C HIS A 111 -5.69 24.54 24.38
N VAL A 112 -5.39 23.32 24.85
CA VAL A 112 -5.14 23.03 26.27
C VAL A 112 -4.01 23.90 26.83
N LEU A 113 -2.90 24.01 26.09
CA LEU A 113 -1.77 24.86 26.49
C LEU A 113 -2.17 26.34 26.63
N LYS A 114 -2.90 26.87 25.65
CA LYS A 114 -3.34 28.28 25.66
C LYS A 114 -4.30 28.59 26.79
N VAL A 115 -5.25 27.68 27.06
CA VAL A 115 -6.26 27.84 28.09
C VAL A 115 -5.69 27.71 29.50
N LEU A 116 -4.78 26.76 29.73
CA LEU A 116 -4.13 26.59 31.04
C LEU A 116 -3.01 27.60 31.30
N GLY A 117 -2.57 28.33 30.26
CA GLY A 117 -1.51 29.34 30.34
C GLY A 117 -0.09 28.76 30.33
N LEU A 118 0.90 29.66 30.25
CA LEU A 118 2.32 29.31 30.36
C LEU A 118 2.71 29.26 31.84
N SER A 119 3.08 28.07 32.33
CA SER A 119 3.69 27.87 33.64
C SER A 119 5.22 27.86 33.53
N SER A 120 5.93 28.09 34.64
CA SER A 120 7.37 27.82 34.78
C SER A 120 7.72 26.39 34.34
N ASP A 121 8.98 26.15 33.95
CA ASP A 121 9.57 24.84 33.61
C ASP A 121 9.64 23.87 34.81
N SER A 122 8.52 23.69 35.50
CA SER A 122 8.39 22.72 36.59
C SER A 122 8.33 21.31 36.01
N ILE A 123 9.12 20.41 36.59
CA ILE A 123 9.03 18.98 36.31
C ILE A 123 7.73 18.44 36.93
N GLY A 124 6.88 17.83 36.09
CA GLY A 124 5.67 17.16 36.53
C GLY A 124 5.97 15.92 37.37
N PRO A 125 5.05 15.50 38.25
CA PRO A 125 5.32 14.44 39.23
C PRO A 125 5.22 13.02 38.65
N LEU A 126 4.70 12.87 37.42
CA LEU A 126 4.49 11.56 36.81
C LEU A 126 5.73 11.12 36.04
N SER A 127 6.08 9.84 36.17
CA SER A 127 7.08 9.18 35.32
C SER A 127 6.48 8.65 34.02
N ILE A 128 7.33 8.31 33.04
CA ILE A 128 6.89 7.66 31.80
C ILE A 128 6.22 6.30 32.07
N SER A 129 6.64 5.57 33.11
CA SER A 129 6.02 4.29 33.49
C SER A 129 4.62 4.50 34.04
N GLN A 130 4.45 5.47 34.95
CA GLN A 130 3.15 5.79 35.52
C GLN A 130 2.17 6.29 34.46
N VAL A 131 2.60 7.18 33.56
CA VAL A 131 1.79 7.62 32.43
C VAL A 131 1.39 6.43 31.55
N ASP A 132 2.33 5.54 31.26
CA ASP A 132 2.05 4.36 30.42
C ASP A 132 1.02 3.41 31.03
N CYS A 133 1.13 3.12 32.34
CA CYS A 133 0.16 2.31 33.08
C CYS A 133 -1.23 2.97 33.10
N LEU A 134 -1.30 4.28 33.36
CA LEU A 134 -2.57 5.01 33.39
C LEU A 134 -3.22 5.08 31.99
N LEU A 135 -2.43 5.18 30.92
CA LEU A 135 -2.92 5.08 29.55
C LEU A 135 -3.42 3.66 29.23
N GLU A 136 -2.75 2.60 29.72
CA GLU A 136 -3.24 1.23 29.59
C GLU A 136 -4.58 1.01 30.32
N GLU A 137 -4.70 1.54 31.54
CA GLU A 137 -5.95 1.51 32.31
C GLU A 137 -7.07 2.27 31.58
N LEU A 138 -6.79 3.48 31.08
CA LEU A 138 -7.75 4.27 30.31
C LEU A 138 -8.21 3.53 29.05
N ALA A 139 -7.28 2.93 28.32
CA ALA A 139 -7.56 2.17 27.10
C ALA A 139 -8.39 0.90 27.37
N SER A 140 -8.32 0.32 28.57
CA SER A 140 -9.12 -0.85 28.94
C SER A 140 -10.64 -0.61 28.82
N HIS A 141 -11.09 0.65 28.94
CA HIS A 141 -12.49 1.03 28.77
C HIS A 141 -12.98 1.03 27.32
N SER A 142 -12.11 0.87 26.32
CA SER A 142 -12.54 0.75 24.93
C SER A 142 -12.73 -0.72 24.55
N GLY A 143 -13.89 -1.04 23.98
CA GLY A 143 -14.16 -2.35 23.38
C GLY A 143 -13.25 -2.66 22.18
N TYR A 144 -12.63 -1.64 21.59
CA TYR A 144 -11.72 -1.75 20.45
C TYR A 144 -10.24 -1.89 20.83
N SER A 145 -9.88 -1.74 22.11
CA SER A 145 -8.54 -2.06 22.59
C SER A 145 -8.28 -3.55 22.50
N HIS A 146 -7.03 -3.97 22.36
CA HIS A 146 -6.65 -5.39 22.29
C HIS A 146 -7.10 -6.16 23.56
N SER A 147 -7.40 -7.46 23.42
CA SER A 147 -7.89 -8.30 24.52
C SER A 147 -6.95 -8.28 25.74
N SER A 148 -5.64 -8.34 25.52
CA SER A 148 -4.63 -8.29 26.60
C SER A 148 -4.67 -7.00 27.42
N VAL A 149 -5.03 -5.85 26.83
CA VAL A 149 -5.21 -4.59 27.57
C VAL A 149 -6.47 -4.64 28.43
N ARG A 150 -7.56 -5.19 27.87
CA ARG A 150 -8.85 -5.28 28.58
C ARG A 150 -8.84 -6.33 29.70
N GLN A 151 -8.03 -7.38 29.59
CA GLN A 151 -7.91 -8.44 30.59
C GLN A 151 -7.11 -8.01 31.82
N LYS A 152 -6.09 -7.15 31.65
CA LYS A 152 -5.31 -6.59 32.76
C LYS A 152 -6.16 -5.78 33.75
N HIS A 153 -7.21 -5.13 33.25
CA HIS A 153 -8.17 -4.39 34.06
C HIS A 153 -9.58 -4.89 33.72
N PRO A 154 -10.17 -5.88 34.42
CA PRO A 154 -11.52 -6.36 34.13
C PRO A 154 -12.64 -5.35 34.52
N PRO A 155 -13.84 -5.39 33.91
CA PRO A 155 -14.90 -4.38 34.12
C PRO A 155 -15.31 -4.08 35.58
N GLY A 156 -15.11 -5.03 36.51
CA GLY A 156 -15.43 -4.85 37.93
C GLY A 156 -14.32 -4.20 38.77
N THR A 157 -13.09 -4.10 38.27
CA THR A 157 -11.94 -3.53 39.02
C THR A 157 -11.44 -2.20 38.46
N ARG A 158 -12.03 -1.74 37.35
CA ARG A 158 -11.64 -0.49 36.68
C ARG A 158 -12.11 0.72 37.47
N ARG A 159 -11.23 1.71 37.64
CA ARG A 159 -11.62 3.04 38.09
C ARG A 159 -12.50 3.71 37.02
N PRO A 160 -13.38 4.65 37.39
CA PRO A 160 -14.13 5.41 36.39
C PRO A 160 -13.15 6.24 35.52
N ARG A 161 -13.46 6.39 34.22
CA ARG A 161 -12.63 7.15 33.26
C ARG A 161 -12.22 8.52 33.79
N SER A 162 -13.13 9.24 34.46
CA SER A 162 -12.87 10.56 35.04
C SER A 162 -11.81 10.54 36.13
N ALA A 163 -11.73 9.48 36.95
CA ALA A 163 -10.68 9.34 37.96
C ALA A 163 -9.31 9.09 37.31
N ILE A 164 -9.26 8.26 36.27
CA ILE A 164 -8.02 7.99 35.52
C ILE A 164 -7.51 9.26 34.84
N ILE A 165 -8.41 10.02 34.19
CA ILE A 165 -8.07 11.30 33.56
C ILE A 165 -7.55 12.30 34.60
N ARG A 166 -8.19 12.39 35.78
CA ARG A 166 -7.66 13.24 36.87
C ARG A 166 -6.26 12.82 37.32
N SER A 167 -6.01 11.52 37.47
CA SER A 167 -4.67 11.00 37.80
C SER A 167 -3.64 11.31 36.71
N LEU A 168 -4.05 11.30 35.44
CA LEU A 168 -3.20 11.61 34.29
C LEU A 168 -2.86 13.10 34.19
N TYR A 169 -3.83 13.99 34.42
CA TYR A 169 -3.73 15.39 34.00
C TYR A 169 -3.58 16.40 35.13
N ARG A 170 -4.21 16.19 36.29
CA ARG A 170 -4.43 17.26 37.29
C ARG A 170 -3.13 17.89 37.80
N SER A 171 -2.05 17.13 37.84
CA SER A 171 -0.74 17.57 38.33
C SER A 171 0.29 17.77 37.22
N LEU A 172 -0.10 17.66 35.95
CA LEU A 172 0.83 17.88 34.84
C LEU A 172 0.99 19.37 34.55
N PRO A 173 2.23 19.81 34.23
CA PRO A 173 2.46 21.12 33.63
C PRO A 173 1.61 21.31 32.35
N PRO A 174 1.23 22.55 32.00
CA PRO A 174 0.39 22.82 30.82
C PRO A 174 0.92 22.22 29.50
N PHE A 175 2.24 22.30 29.26
CA PHE A 175 2.83 21.73 28.04
C PHE A 175 2.84 20.19 28.06
N ASP A 176 3.09 19.57 29.21
CA ASP A 176 3.02 18.12 29.38
C ASP A 176 1.59 17.62 29.16
N ALA A 177 0.59 18.34 29.68
CA ALA A 177 -0.83 18.06 29.43
C ALA A 177 -1.18 18.19 27.94
N ALA A 178 -0.63 19.19 27.23
CA ALA A 178 -0.80 19.33 25.79
C ALA A 178 -0.22 18.15 25.00
N VAL A 179 0.99 17.70 25.36
CA VAL A 179 1.64 16.53 24.76
C VAL A 179 0.84 15.26 25.03
N LEU A 180 0.45 15.03 26.29
CA LEU A 180 -0.37 13.86 26.66
C LEU A 180 -1.71 13.82 25.91
N THR A 181 -2.35 14.98 25.72
CA THR A 181 -3.58 15.11 24.93
C THR A 181 -3.38 14.60 23.50
N GLN A 182 -2.27 14.97 22.88
CA GLN A 182 -1.96 14.55 21.51
C GLN A 182 -1.50 13.08 21.41
N ILE A 183 -0.93 12.52 22.48
CA ILE A 183 -0.69 11.08 22.61
C ILE A 183 -2.00 10.29 22.67
N ILE A 184 -2.99 10.75 23.45
CA ILE A 184 -4.32 10.11 23.52
C ILE A 184 -5.04 10.21 22.16
N LEU A 185 -4.94 11.35 21.48
CA LEU A 185 -5.49 11.55 20.14
C LEU A 185 -4.68 10.86 19.03
N LYS A 186 -3.52 10.27 19.36
CA LYS A 186 -2.61 9.58 18.44
C LYS A 186 -2.13 10.46 17.28
N ASP A 187 -1.88 11.74 17.54
CA ASP A 187 -1.38 12.69 16.54
C ASP A 187 -0.48 13.76 17.19
N LEU A 188 0.80 13.44 17.39
CA LEU A 188 1.79 14.37 17.96
C LEU A 188 2.32 15.41 16.95
N ARG A 189 2.08 15.21 15.64
CA ARG A 189 2.65 16.04 14.56
C ARG A 189 2.43 17.56 14.77
N PRO A 190 1.28 18.06 15.26
CA PRO A 190 1.07 19.49 15.44
C PRO A 190 1.98 20.13 16.50
N LEU A 191 2.42 19.36 17.50
CA LEU A 191 3.33 19.83 18.53
C LEU A 191 4.80 19.59 18.16
N LEU A 192 5.11 18.51 17.43
CA LEU A 192 6.45 18.25 16.92
C LEU A 192 6.86 19.23 15.80
N TYR A 193 5.91 19.58 14.93
CA TYR A 193 6.17 20.34 13.70
C TYR A 193 5.14 21.47 13.53
N PRO A 194 5.13 22.47 14.43
CA PRO A 194 4.15 23.55 14.39
C PRO A 194 4.17 24.31 13.06
N LEU A 195 3.03 24.93 12.75
CA LEU A 195 2.90 25.78 11.55
C LEU A 195 3.73 27.05 11.73
N SER A 196 4.42 27.47 10.66
CA SER A 196 5.15 28.74 10.65
C SER A 196 4.36 29.88 10.02
N GLU A 197 3.37 29.56 9.19
CA GLU A 197 2.49 30.53 8.55
C GLU A 197 1.04 30.07 8.70
N ILE A 198 0.16 31.03 8.98
CA ILE A 198 -1.28 30.79 9.15
C ILE A 198 -2.04 31.24 7.90
N HIS A 199 -1.51 32.19 7.12
CA HIS A 199 -2.16 32.65 5.90
C HIS A 199 -2.04 31.60 4.78
N PHE A 200 -3.16 31.22 4.16
CA PHE A 200 -3.21 30.13 3.19
C PHE A 200 -2.29 30.35 1.98
N THR A 201 -2.21 31.57 1.43
CA THR A 201 -1.31 31.88 0.30
C THR A 201 0.16 31.67 0.66
N ALA A 202 0.61 32.19 1.81
CA ALA A 202 1.99 32.02 2.25
C ALA A 202 2.28 30.55 2.54
N ALA A 203 1.38 29.86 3.24
CA ALA A 203 1.52 28.45 3.56
C ALA A 203 1.59 27.56 2.30
N LEU A 204 0.76 27.83 1.28
CA LEU A 204 0.69 27.03 0.06
C LEU A 204 1.81 27.34 -0.95
N ARG A 205 2.20 28.61 -1.12
CA ARG A 205 3.19 29.03 -2.13
C ARG A 205 4.64 29.03 -1.62
N SER A 206 4.84 29.34 -0.34
CA SER A 206 6.19 29.45 0.24
C SER A 206 6.72 28.15 0.82
N PHE A 207 5.89 27.11 0.97
CA PHE A 207 6.29 25.83 1.56
C PHE A 207 5.77 24.65 0.75
N THR A 208 6.51 23.54 0.74
CA THR A 208 6.05 22.27 0.20
C THR A 208 5.57 21.34 1.33
N SER A 209 4.89 20.24 0.98
CA SER A 209 4.55 19.20 1.97
C SER A 209 5.79 18.54 2.60
N GLU A 210 6.95 18.59 1.94
CA GLU A 210 8.25 18.12 2.45
C GLU A 210 9.11 19.24 3.08
N ALA A 211 8.50 20.38 3.42
CA ALA A 211 9.20 21.50 4.03
C ALA A 211 9.90 21.10 5.34
N VAL A 212 9.37 20.10 6.04
CA VAL A 212 9.96 19.49 7.24
C VAL A 212 10.31 18.04 6.97
N THR A 213 11.53 17.64 7.30
CA THR A 213 11.92 16.23 7.37
C THR A 213 11.42 15.66 8.71
N GLN A 214 10.27 14.99 8.70
CA GLN A 214 9.68 14.40 9.90
C GLN A 214 10.47 13.19 10.37
N LEU A 215 10.59 13.02 11.68
CA LEU A 215 11.20 11.86 12.32
C LEU A 215 10.33 10.63 12.08
N THR A 216 10.89 9.59 11.48
CA THR A 216 10.19 8.31 11.31
C THR A 216 10.56 7.34 12.43
N LYS A 217 9.68 6.37 12.71
CA LYS A 217 9.99 5.27 13.64
C LYS A 217 11.22 4.48 13.18
N GLU A 218 11.41 4.31 11.87
CA GLU A 218 12.57 3.62 11.34
C GLU A 218 13.86 4.42 11.57
N ASP A 219 13.83 5.76 11.54
CA ASP A 219 14.98 6.60 11.87
C ASP A 219 15.26 6.55 13.37
N ALA A 220 14.22 6.65 14.21
CA ALA A 220 14.34 6.54 15.65
C ALA A 220 14.92 5.17 16.09
N MET A 221 14.45 4.06 15.52
CA MET A 221 14.99 2.72 15.80
C MET A 221 16.47 2.60 15.44
N ARG A 222 16.92 3.24 14.34
CA ARG A 222 18.34 3.20 13.93
C ARG A 222 19.25 3.95 14.88
N VAL A 223 18.77 5.08 15.40
CA VAL A 223 19.53 5.86 16.37
C VAL A 223 19.53 5.18 17.73
N TRP A 224 18.39 4.61 18.14
CA TRP A 224 18.26 3.86 19.38
C TRP A 224 19.16 2.62 19.39
N ASP A 225 19.15 1.87 18.29
CA ASP A 225 19.90 0.63 18.10
C ASP A 225 20.75 0.67 16.81
N PRO A 226 22.03 1.06 16.92
CA PRO A 226 22.97 1.04 15.80
C PRO A 226 23.19 -0.36 15.19
N SER A 227 22.95 -1.44 15.95
CA SER A 227 23.10 -2.81 15.46
C SER A 227 22.00 -3.24 14.48
N ARG A 228 20.94 -2.42 14.33
CA ARG A 228 19.80 -2.61 13.43
C ARG A 228 18.84 -3.73 13.81
N ARG A 229 19.10 -4.46 14.89
CA ARG A 229 18.31 -5.60 15.35
C ARG A 229 16.88 -5.20 15.70
N MET A 230 16.69 -4.06 16.37
CA MET A 230 15.35 -3.53 16.68
C MET A 230 14.54 -3.28 15.39
N LEU A 231 15.15 -2.64 14.40
CA LEU A 231 14.47 -2.33 13.15
C LEU A 231 14.20 -3.57 12.29
N ASP A 232 15.11 -4.53 12.26
CA ASP A 232 14.92 -5.77 11.52
C ASP A 232 13.91 -6.69 12.22
N SER A 233 13.91 -6.73 13.55
CA SER A 233 12.86 -7.34 14.37
C SER A 233 11.49 -6.74 14.06
N TYR A 234 11.37 -5.41 14.02
CA TYR A 234 10.10 -4.75 13.69
C TYR A 234 9.54 -5.14 12.32
N ARG A 235 10.40 -5.45 11.34
CA ARG A 235 9.93 -5.92 10.02
C ARG A 235 9.36 -7.33 10.08
N ILE A 236 9.92 -8.17 10.96
CA ILE A 236 9.52 -9.56 11.16
C ILE A 236 8.27 -9.63 12.07
N ARG A 237 8.24 -8.81 13.12
CA ARG A 237 7.20 -8.66 14.13
C ARG A 237 6.80 -7.18 14.20
N SER A 238 5.77 -6.80 13.47
CA SER A 238 5.29 -5.44 13.23
C SER A 238 4.68 -4.73 14.46
N GLY A 239 5.26 -4.94 15.64
CA GLY A 239 4.90 -4.36 16.92
C GLY A 239 6.09 -3.62 17.54
N LEU A 240 5.84 -2.42 18.08
CA LEU A 240 6.87 -1.65 18.78
C LEU A 240 7.36 -2.38 20.05
N ASP A 241 6.45 -3.05 20.75
CA ASP A 241 6.77 -3.81 21.96
C ASP A 241 7.67 -5.02 21.65
N ASP A 242 7.38 -5.77 20.58
CA ASP A 242 8.19 -6.89 20.12
C ASP A 242 9.60 -6.46 19.67
N ALA A 243 9.69 -5.36 18.92
CA ALA A 243 10.96 -4.80 18.49
C ALA A 243 11.81 -4.34 19.69
N SER A 244 11.16 -3.72 20.67
CA SER A 244 11.81 -3.27 21.92
C SER A 244 12.27 -4.46 22.76
N PHE A 245 11.44 -5.51 22.88
CA PHE A 245 11.79 -6.73 23.60
C PHE A 245 13.02 -7.40 23.00
N VAL A 246 13.09 -7.54 21.67
CA VAL A 246 14.26 -8.12 20.99
C VAL A 246 15.53 -7.30 21.23
N PHE A 247 15.42 -5.98 21.24
CA PHE A 247 16.53 -5.10 21.59
C PHE A 247 16.99 -5.32 23.04
N ASP A 248 16.04 -5.35 23.99
CA ASP A 248 16.33 -5.50 25.42
C ASP A 248 16.86 -6.92 25.77
N SER A 249 16.37 -7.97 25.09
CA SER A 249 16.71 -9.37 25.37
C SER A 249 17.90 -9.90 24.56
N GLY A 250 18.23 -9.24 23.46
CA GLY A 250 19.31 -9.64 22.57
C GLY A 250 19.07 -10.95 21.80
N ILE A 251 17.82 -11.38 21.59
CA ILE A 251 17.46 -12.61 20.84
C ILE A 251 16.99 -12.25 19.43
N ASP A 252 17.43 -12.99 18.41
CA ASP A 252 16.99 -12.73 17.04
C ASP A 252 15.50 -13.03 16.83
N ALA A 253 14.84 -12.14 16.09
CA ALA A 253 13.41 -12.25 15.82
C ALA A 253 13.12 -13.28 14.73
N THR A 254 12.15 -14.14 14.99
CA THR A 254 11.48 -15.00 13.99
C THR A 254 10.00 -14.64 13.90
N PRO A 255 9.31 -14.89 12.77
CA PRO A 255 7.85 -14.72 12.71
C PRO A 255 7.16 -15.52 13.83
N GLN A 256 6.08 -14.97 14.38
CA GLN A 256 5.37 -15.58 15.50
C GLN A 256 3.85 -15.51 15.27
N ILE A 257 3.14 -16.58 15.61
CA ILE A 257 1.68 -16.58 15.60
C ILE A 257 1.16 -15.55 16.61
N GLY A 258 0.15 -14.77 16.20
CA GLY A 258 -0.40 -13.69 17.02
C GLY A 258 0.34 -12.36 16.96
N THR A 259 1.43 -12.26 16.19
CA THR A 259 2.15 -10.99 15.94
C THR A 259 2.27 -10.74 14.44
N PRO A 260 1.73 -9.62 13.89
CA PRO A 260 1.72 -9.40 12.45
C PRO A 260 3.12 -9.22 11.87
N VAL A 261 3.35 -9.67 10.64
CA VAL A 261 4.54 -9.38 9.84
C VAL A 261 4.34 -8.04 9.11
N ASP A 262 5.37 -7.19 9.04
CA ASP A 262 5.26 -5.86 8.44
C ASP A 262 4.94 -5.94 6.93
N ILE A 263 3.97 -5.13 6.51
CA ILE A 263 3.45 -5.16 5.14
C ILE A 263 4.39 -4.40 4.19
N PRO A 264 4.83 -5.01 3.06
CA PRO A 264 5.66 -4.35 2.06
C PRO A 264 5.03 -3.07 1.53
N LYS A 265 5.80 -1.97 1.51
CA LYS A 265 5.40 -0.73 0.85
C LYS A 265 5.59 -0.86 -0.67
N SER A 266 4.49 -0.86 -1.42
CA SER A 266 4.54 -0.91 -2.89
C SER A 266 4.74 0.47 -3.54
N GLN A 267 5.55 0.54 -4.58
CA GLN A 267 5.72 1.73 -5.43
C GLN A 267 4.63 1.83 -6.49
N LYS A 268 4.31 3.06 -6.94
CA LYS A 268 3.29 3.31 -7.98
C LYS A 268 3.94 3.33 -9.36
N GLY A 269 3.56 2.40 -10.23
CA GLY A 269 3.88 2.48 -11.66
C GLY A 269 3.02 3.54 -12.34
N GLN A 270 3.63 4.45 -13.09
CA GLN A 270 2.94 5.54 -13.83
C GLN A 270 2.82 5.22 -15.34
N GLY A 271 2.96 3.94 -15.68
CA GLY A 271 3.13 3.42 -17.03
C GLY A 271 3.95 2.13 -16.97
N CYS A 272 3.86 1.29 -18.01
CA CYS A 272 4.56 0.01 -18.06
C CYS A 272 6.08 0.20 -18.07
N LEU A 273 6.58 1.21 -18.81
CA LEU A 273 7.99 1.54 -18.85
C LEU A 273 8.52 2.00 -17.49
N HIS A 274 7.79 2.89 -16.81
CA HIS A 274 8.17 3.37 -15.47
C HIS A 274 8.17 2.23 -14.44
N ALA A 275 7.17 1.36 -14.50
CA ALA A 275 7.07 0.21 -13.60
C ALA A 275 8.24 -0.77 -13.78
N LEU A 276 8.60 -1.08 -15.03
CA LEU A 276 9.74 -1.96 -15.33
C LEU A 276 11.09 -1.35 -14.97
N ALA A 277 11.24 -0.02 -15.07
CA ALA A 277 12.48 0.65 -14.67
C ALA A 277 12.80 0.44 -13.18
N MET A 278 11.78 0.32 -12.31
CA MET A 278 11.95 0.01 -10.88
C MET A 278 12.43 -1.42 -10.61
N LEU A 279 12.24 -2.33 -11.57
CA LEU A 279 12.58 -3.75 -11.49
C LEU A 279 13.61 -4.15 -12.56
N GLN A 280 14.38 -3.17 -13.06
CA GLN A 280 15.28 -3.37 -14.20
C GLN A 280 16.42 -4.37 -13.93
N THR A 281 16.84 -4.49 -12.67
CA THR A 281 17.87 -5.43 -12.23
C THR A 281 17.33 -6.84 -12.01
N SER A 282 16.00 -7.00 -12.04
CA SER A 282 15.38 -8.27 -11.72
C SER A 282 15.49 -9.27 -12.86
N ARG A 283 15.83 -10.52 -12.50
CA ARG A 283 15.99 -11.61 -13.47
C ARG A 283 14.67 -12.22 -13.88
N ALA A 284 13.63 -12.08 -13.06
CA ALA A 284 12.28 -12.49 -13.36
C ALA A 284 11.30 -11.50 -12.74
N VAL A 285 10.22 -11.18 -13.47
CA VAL A 285 9.14 -10.34 -12.98
C VAL A 285 7.83 -11.07 -13.20
N TRP A 286 7.02 -11.15 -12.15
CA TRP A 286 5.68 -11.70 -12.19
C TRP A 286 4.67 -10.56 -12.08
N ALA A 287 3.71 -10.54 -12.99
CA ALA A 287 2.53 -9.68 -12.89
C ALA A 287 1.40 -10.48 -12.23
N GLU A 288 1.07 -10.15 -10.98
CA GLU A 288 -0.11 -10.69 -10.30
C GLU A 288 -1.30 -9.76 -10.48
N THR A 289 -2.50 -10.33 -10.63
CA THR A 289 -3.75 -9.55 -10.60
C THR A 289 -3.90 -8.85 -9.26
N LYS A 290 -4.18 -7.55 -9.30
CA LYS A 290 -4.50 -6.76 -8.12
C LYS A 290 -6.00 -6.83 -7.88
N TYR A 291 -6.40 -7.69 -6.95
CA TYR A 291 -7.78 -7.81 -6.53
C TYR A 291 -8.23 -6.63 -5.67
N ASP A 292 -9.52 -6.30 -5.79
CA ASP A 292 -10.16 -5.17 -5.12
C ASP A 292 -10.87 -5.59 -3.83
N GLY A 293 -10.08 -5.83 -2.78
CA GLY A 293 -10.61 -6.29 -1.50
C GLY A 293 -9.96 -5.65 -0.28
N GLU A 294 -10.07 -6.34 0.85
CA GLU A 294 -9.37 -6.01 2.09
C GLU A 294 -8.23 -7.00 2.34
N ARG A 295 -6.99 -6.52 2.26
CA ARG A 295 -5.82 -7.32 2.69
C ARG A 295 -5.97 -7.85 4.11
N THR A 296 -5.72 -9.13 4.24
CA THR A 296 -5.93 -9.95 5.42
C THR A 296 -4.70 -10.83 5.62
N GLN A 297 -3.94 -10.60 6.69
CA GLN A 297 -2.83 -11.47 7.09
C GLN A 297 -3.35 -12.50 8.09
N ILE A 298 -3.27 -13.78 7.72
CA ILE A 298 -3.94 -14.90 8.39
C ILE A 298 -2.87 -15.73 9.08
N HIS A 299 -2.99 -15.87 10.40
CA HIS A 299 -2.14 -16.72 11.22
C HIS A 299 -2.98 -17.92 11.67
N VAL A 300 -2.48 -19.13 11.44
CA VAL A 300 -3.14 -20.36 11.89
C VAL A 300 -2.15 -21.18 12.70
N GLU A 301 -2.59 -21.67 13.84
CA GLU A 301 -1.86 -22.58 14.71
C GLU A 301 -2.69 -23.83 14.96
N ILE A 302 -2.06 -25.00 14.84
CA ILE A 302 -2.65 -26.30 15.13
C ILE A 302 -2.36 -26.63 16.60
N LEU A 303 -3.41 -26.80 17.39
CA LEU A 303 -3.31 -27.11 18.81
C LEU A 303 -3.08 -28.62 19.03
N PRO A 304 -2.59 -29.04 20.21
CA PRO A 304 -2.33 -30.45 20.51
C PRO A 304 -3.55 -31.37 20.40
N ASP A 305 -4.76 -30.82 20.60
CA ASP A 305 -6.04 -31.52 20.42
C ASP A 305 -6.46 -31.66 18.95
N GLY A 306 -5.63 -31.19 18.02
CA GLY A 306 -5.87 -31.21 16.58
C GLY A 306 -6.78 -30.09 16.09
N SER A 307 -7.31 -29.23 16.98
CA SER A 307 -8.08 -28.04 16.61
C SER A 307 -7.16 -26.94 16.06
N SER A 308 -7.75 -25.85 15.55
CA SER A 308 -6.99 -24.74 14.96
C SER A 308 -7.42 -23.38 15.52
N ASN A 309 -6.43 -22.64 15.99
CA ASN A 309 -6.57 -21.25 16.38
C ASN A 309 -6.25 -20.34 15.19
N ILE A 310 -7.08 -19.32 14.96
CA ILE A 310 -6.94 -18.39 13.83
C ILE A 310 -6.83 -16.98 14.40
N THR A 311 -5.78 -16.26 14.00
CA THR A 311 -5.65 -14.82 14.25
C THR A 311 -5.56 -14.09 12.92
N ILE A 312 -6.26 -12.96 12.79
CA ILE A 312 -6.34 -12.21 11.53
C ILE A 312 -5.98 -10.75 11.76
N PHE A 313 -4.97 -10.25 11.04
CA PHE A 313 -4.60 -8.84 11.05
C PHE A 313 -5.08 -8.12 9.78
N SER A 314 -5.64 -6.93 9.97
CA SER A 314 -5.95 -6.02 8.86
C SER A 314 -4.70 -5.36 8.31
N LYS A 315 -4.82 -4.68 7.16
CA LYS A 315 -3.78 -3.79 6.62
C LYS A 315 -3.26 -2.76 7.64
N SER A 316 -4.08 -2.31 8.59
CA SER A 316 -3.68 -1.37 9.64
C SER A 316 -3.03 -2.06 10.85
N LYS A 317 -2.64 -3.34 10.72
CA LYS A 317 -2.05 -4.18 11.78
C LYS A 317 -2.97 -4.38 13.00
N ARG A 318 -4.27 -4.09 12.84
CA ARG A 318 -5.26 -4.30 13.90
C ARG A 318 -5.65 -5.76 13.91
N ASP A 319 -5.72 -6.35 15.10
CA ASP A 319 -6.42 -7.62 15.28
C ASP A 319 -7.91 -7.44 14.87
N SER A 320 -8.28 -8.19 13.85
CA SER A 320 -9.61 -8.23 13.27
C SER A 320 -10.14 -9.66 13.19
N THR A 321 -9.63 -10.54 14.05
CA THR A 321 -10.00 -11.96 14.12
C THR A 321 -11.52 -12.13 14.24
N MET A 322 -12.13 -11.41 15.19
CA MET A 322 -13.58 -11.50 15.41
C MET A 322 -14.39 -10.68 14.40
N ASP A 323 -13.81 -9.61 13.84
CA ASP A 323 -14.48 -8.88 12.75
C ASP A 323 -14.64 -9.76 11.51
N ARG A 324 -13.65 -10.61 11.23
CA ARG A 324 -13.59 -11.47 10.06
C ARG A 324 -13.91 -12.92 10.40
N HIS A 325 -14.78 -13.14 11.40
CA HIS A 325 -15.13 -14.49 11.83
C HIS A 325 -15.77 -15.32 10.69
N GLY A 326 -16.54 -14.67 9.80
CA GLY A 326 -17.20 -15.32 8.65
C GLY A 326 -16.27 -16.10 7.70
N ILE A 327 -14.98 -15.79 7.65
CA ILE A 327 -14.02 -16.51 6.79
C ILE A 327 -13.22 -17.60 7.52
N HIS A 328 -13.42 -17.80 8.84
CA HIS A 328 -12.67 -18.81 9.60
C HIS A 328 -12.89 -20.23 9.08
N GLY A 329 -14.15 -20.58 8.79
CA GLY A 329 -14.48 -21.88 8.19
C GLY A 329 -13.87 -22.05 6.80
N LEU A 330 -13.83 -20.98 6.00
CA LEU A 330 -13.21 -20.97 4.68
C LEU A 330 -11.69 -21.21 4.75
N ILE A 331 -11.00 -20.55 5.70
CA ILE A 331 -9.57 -20.75 5.95
C ILE A 331 -9.27 -22.21 6.28
N ARG A 332 -10.04 -22.82 7.19
CA ARG A 332 -9.85 -24.24 7.57
C ARG A 332 -10.01 -25.18 6.39
N ARG A 333 -11.02 -24.96 5.55
CA ARG A 333 -11.23 -25.77 4.33
C ARG A 333 -10.10 -25.56 3.31
N ALA A 334 -9.70 -24.32 3.06
CA ALA A 334 -8.62 -24.01 2.10
C ALA A 334 -7.27 -24.59 2.51
N LEU A 335 -7.04 -24.80 3.81
CA LEU A 335 -5.83 -25.46 4.34
C LEU A 335 -5.98 -26.98 4.52
N GLY A 336 -7.13 -27.57 4.16
CA GLY A 336 -7.39 -28.99 4.38
C GLY A 336 -7.45 -29.41 5.85
N LEU A 337 -7.68 -28.47 6.78
CA LEU A 337 -7.67 -28.76 8.23
C LEU A 337 -8.92 -29.52 8.70
N SER A 338 -9.99 -29.49 7.90
CA SER A 338 -11.20 -30.30 8.07
C SER A 338 -11.03 -31.74 7.60
N GLU A 339 -9.92 -32.07 6.93
CA GLU A 339 -9.60 -33.42 6.46
C GLU A 339 -8.88 -34.23 7.56
N ARG A 340 -8.57 -35.50 7.28
CA ARG A 340 -7.92 -36.37 8.25
C ARG A 340 -6.53 -35.81 8.65
N PRO A 341 -6.14 -35.88 9.94
CA PRO A 341 -4.90 -35.27 10.43
C PRO A 341 -3.62 -35.65 9.66
N GLU A 342 -3.54 -36.88 9.17
CA GLU A 342 -2.42 -37.41 8.41
C GLU A 342 -2.21 -36.69 7.06
N LEU A 343 -3.29 -36.20 6.43
CA LEU A 343 -3.27 -35.52 5.13
C LEU A 343 -3.00 -34.01 5.22
N ARG A 344 -2.94 -33.46 6.44
CA ARG A 344 -2.74 -32.01 6.63
C ARG A 344 -1.42 -31.55 6.03
N ARG A 345 -1.49 -30.50 5.20
CA ARG A 345 -0.30 -29.87 4.60
C ARG A 345 0.45 -28.96 5.58
N VAL A 346 -0.27 -28.44 6.58
CA VAL A 346 0.29 -27.66 7.69
C VAL A 346 0.26 -28.53 8.94
N LYS A 347 1.42 -28.73 9.57
CA LYS A 347 1.57 -29.61 10.73
C LYS A 347 1.48 -28.84 12.05
N ALA A 348 2.06 -27.65 12.12
CA ALA A 348 2.13 -26.84 13.34
C ALA A 348 1.49 -25.47 13.15
N ASN A 349 1.92 -24.69 12.15
CA ASN A 349 1.49 -23.30 12.02
C ASN A 349 1.77 -22.73 10.64
N VAL A 350 1.03 -21.67 10.26
CA VAL A 350 1.23 -20.97 8.99
C VAL A 350 0.86 -19.49 9.11
N ILE A 351 1.59 -18.63 8.39
CA ILE A 351 1.22 -17.22 8.16
C ILE A 351 1.04 -16.99 6.66
N LEU A 352 -0.15 -16.52 6.28
CA LEU A 352 -0.56 -16.29 4.89
C LEU A 352 -0.94 -14.83 4.68
N ASP A 353 -0.71 -14.35 3.47
CA ASP A 353 -1.31 -13.11 2.98
C ASP A 353 -2.39 -13.42 1.95
N ALA A 354 -3.57 -12.83 2.16
CA ALA A 354 -4.71 -12.95 1.25
C ALA A 354 -5.44 -11.62 1.09
N GLU A 355 -6.16 -11.48 -0.01
CA GLU A 355 -7.16 -10.44 -0.21
C GLU A 355 -8.55 -11.00 0.11
N MET A 356 -9.26 -10.40 1.07
CA MET A 356 -10.65 -10.76 1.35
C MET A 356 -11.57 -9.96 0.43
N VAL A 357 -12.42 -10.65 -0.32
CA VAL A 357 -13.26 -10.05 -1.37
C VAL A 357 -14.73 -10.35 -1.13
N ALA A 358 -15.62 -9.54 -1.73
CA ALA A 358 -17.02 -9.92 -1.86
C ALA A 358 -17.17 -10.81 -3.09
N TRP A 359 -18.01 -11.84 -3.00
CA TRP A 359 -18.21 -12.80 -4.08
C TRP A 359 -19.70 -12.97 -4.36
N HIS A 360 -20.08 -13.06 -5.63
CA HIS A 360 -21.44 -13.30 -6.09
C HIS A 360 -21.43 -14.00 -7.46
N ASP A 361 -22.29 -15.01 -7.66
CA ASP A 361 -22.48 -15.70 -8.94
C ASP A 361 -21.20 -16.19 -9.63
N GLY A 362 -20.25 -16.71 -8.85
CA GLY A 362 -18.99 -17.26 -9.39
C GLY A 362 -17.94 -16.21 -9.76
N ALA A 363 -18.18 -14.92 -9.52
CA ALA A 363 -17.21 -13.84 -9.70
C ALA A 363 -17.04 -12.95 -8.46
N ILE A 364 -15.94 -12.21 -8.44
CA ILE A 364 -15.69 -11.18 -7.42
C ILE A 364 -16.64 -10.00 -7.67
N ASP A 365 -17.33 -9.55 -6.62
CA ASP A 365 -18.26 -8.41 -6.65
C ASP A 365 -17.55 -7.12 -6.17
N GLU A 366 -18.24 -5.99 -6.29
CA GLU A 366 -17.69 -4.66 -5.98
C GLU A 366 -17.24 -4.52 -4.51
N PHE A 367 -16.09 -3.86 -4.30
CA PHE A 367 -15.48 -3.64 -2.98
C PHE A 367 -16.43 -3.14 -1.89
N TRP A 368 -17.36 -2.24 -2.23
CA TRP A 368 -18.27 -1.64 -1.25
C TRP A 368 -19.23 -2.63 -0.58
N ARG A 369 -19.39 -3.84 -1.15
CA ARG A 369 -20.17 -4.94 -0.57
C ARG A 369 -19.50 -5.61 0.63
N ILE A 370 -18.17 -5.53 0.74
CA ILE A 370 -17.40 -6.22 1.79
C ILE A 370 -17.84 -5.77 3.18
N ARG A 371 -18.09 -4.46 3.36
CA ARG A 371 -18.40 -3.89 4.67
C ARG A 371 -19.64 -4.49 5.31
N SER A 372 -20.74 -4.62 4.57
CA SER A 372 -21.98 -5.19 5.11
C SER A 372 -21.81 -6.66 5.44
N LEU A 373 -21.15 -7.43 4.55
CA LEU A 373 -20.84 -8.84 4.78
C LEU A 373 -19.99 -9.05 6.05
N VAL A 374 -18.99 -8.21 6.27
CA VAL A 374 -18.19 -8.21 7.52
C VAL A 374 -19.07 -7.86 8.72
N GLU A 375 -19.89 -6.81 8.66
CA GLU A 375 -20.75 -6.40 9.78
C GLU A 375 -21.78 -7.50 10.16
N HIS A 376 -22.26 -8.30 9.20
CA HIS A 376 -23.21 -9.40 9.44
C HIS A 376 -22.56 -10.72 9.86
N THR A 377 -21.30 -10.95 9.51
CA THR A 377 -20.57 -12.19 9.85
C THR A 377 -19.57 -12.03 11.00
N ALA A 378 -19.38 -10.80 11.49
CA ALA A 378 -18.54 -10.50 12.64
C ALA A 378 -19.14 -11.05 13.93
N VAL A 379 -18.29 -11.25 14.93
CA VAL A 379 -18.69 -11.55 16.32
C VAL A 379 -18.17 -10.45 17.23
N GLY A 380 -19.00 -9.99 18.18
CA GLY A 380 -18.64 -8.94 19.14
C GLY A 380 -19.04 -7.53 18.71
N VAL A 381 -18.24 -6.52 19.06
CA VAL A 381 -18.61 -5.08 18.99
C VAL A 381 -18.98 -4.61 17.57
N ARG A 382 -18.45 -5.26 16.53
CA ARG A 382 -18.71 -4.91 15.12
C ARG A 382 -19.92 -5.62 14.52
N HIS A 383 -20.44 -6.66 15.19
CA HIS A 383 -21.62 -7.39 14.71
C HIS A 383 -22.84 -6.47 14.66
N LYS A 384 -23.52 -6.47 13.53
CA LYS A 384 -24.82 -5.82 13.36
C LYS A 384 -25.83 -6.84 12.85
N LYS A 385 -27.00 -6.85 13.49
CA LYS A 385 -28.16 -7.59 12.97
C LYS A 385 -28.48 -7.10 11.56
N ALA A 386 -28.88 -8.03 10.69
CA ALA A 386 -29.40 -7.67 9.38
C ALA A 386 -30.57 -6.68 9.56
N PRO A 387 -30.62 -5.57 8.79
CA PRO A 387 -31.80 -4.73 8.78
C PRO A 387 -33.00 -5.55 8.30
N ASP A 388 -34.17 -5.33 8.91
CA ASP A 388 -35.42 -5.88 8.39
C ASP A 388 -35.62 -5.41 6.94
N PRO A 389 -36.13 -6.26 6.03
CA PRO A 389 -36.41 -5.85 4.66
C PRO A 389 -37.48 -4.75 4.67
N VAL A 390 -37.05 -3.50 4.54
CA VAL A 390 -37.98 -2.37 4.42
C VAL A 390 -38.50 -2.35 2.99
N ASP A 391 -39.75 -2.78 2.83
CA ASP A 391 -40.57 -2.62 1.64
C ASP A 391 -40.71 -1.15 1.27
N ASN A 392 -40.07 -0.74 0.17
CA ASN A 392 -40.50 0.32 -0.76
C ASN A 392 -39.30 0.98 -1.46
N TYR A 393 -38.58 0.26 -2.32
CA TYR A 393 -37.67 0.91 -3.25
C TYR A 393 -37.55 0.17 -4.59
N SER A 394 -37.94 0.84 -5.66
CA SER A 394 -38.06 0.34 -7.05
C SER A 394 -36.72 0.13 -7.79
N GLN A 395 -35.62 -0.13 -7.09
CA GLN A 395 -34.34 -0.51 -7.74
C GLN A 395 -33.90 -1.91 -7.33
N ILE A 396 -34.01 -2.85 -8.28
CA ILE A 396 -33.69 -4.29 -8.18
C ILE A 396 -32.28 -4.55 -7.60
N SER A 397 -31.31 -3.66 -7.82
CA SER A 397 -29.92 -3.80 -7.34
C SER A 397 -29.71 -3.80 -5.82
N LEU A 398 -30.76 -3.51 -5.04
CA LEU A 398 -30.79 -3.61 -3.57
C LEU A 398 -31.71 -4.71 -3.05
N MET A 399 -32.67 -5.21 -3.84
CA MET A 399 -33.40 -6.42 -3.46
C MET A 399 -32.48 -7.65 -3.41
N THR A 400 -31.35 -7.61 -4.11
CA THR A 400 -30.32 -8.66 -4.11
C THR A 400 -29.31 -8.56 -2.98
N ASP A 401 -29.41 -7.60 -2.05
CA ASP A 401 -28.60 -7.64 -0.81
C ASP A 401 -29.02 -8.78 0.11
N VAL A 402 -30.18 -9.40 -0.19
CA VAL A 402 -30.73 -10.61 0.43
C VAL A 402 -30.67 -11.81 -0.54
N SER A 403 -30.01 -11.70 -1.70
CA SER A 403 -29.71 -12.88 -2.51
C SER A 403 -28.71 -13.74 -1.73
N GLY A 404 -29.16 -14.94 -1.33
CA GLY A 404 -28.43 -15.86 -0.45
C GLY A 404 -27.05 -16.33 -0.95
N ASP A 405 -26.67 -15.95 -2.18
CA ASP A 405 -25.42 -16.37 -2.81
C ASP A 405 -24.24 -15.40 -2.58
N ARG A 406 -24.46 -14.18 -2.06
CA ARG A 406 -23.35 -13.24 -1.80
C ARG A 406 -22.64 -13.56 -0.49
N HIS A 407 -21.32 -13.70 -0.54
CA HIS A 407 -20.51 -14.08 0.63
C HIS A 407 -19.08 -13.51 0.57
N LEU A 408 -18.32 -13.68 1.65
CA LEU A 408 -16.90 -13.32 1.70
C LEU A 408 -16.05 -14.44 1.10
N GLY A 409 -15.13 -14.07 0.22
CA GLY A 409 -14.12 -14.96 -0.36
C GLY A 409 -12.69 -14.56 0.00
N LEU A 410 -11.72 -15.41 -0.34
CA LEU A 410 -10.29 -15.21 -0.12
C LEU A 410 -9.49 -15.42 -1.40
N VAL A 411 -8.55 -14.52 -1.67
CA VAL A 411 -7.58 -14.64 -2.74
C VAL A 411 -6.17 -14.65 -2.14
N PHE A 412 -5.58 -15.84 -2.03
CA PHE A 412 -4.26 -16.02 -1.41
C PHE A 412 -3.13 -15.64 -2.38
N PHE A 413 -2.15 -14.87 -1.92
CA PHE A 413 -1.06 -14.38 -2.78
C PHE A 413 0.36 -14.48 -2.20
N ASP A 414 0.53 -14.78 -0.90
CA ASP A 414 1.86 -15.04 -0.33
C ASP A 414 1.78 -15.94 0.92
N ILE A 415 2.90 -16.59 1.25
CA ILE A 415 3.09 -17.40 2.47
C ILE A 415 4.40 -16.99 3.14
N LEU A 416 4.33 -16.69 4.43
CA LEU A 416 5.40 -16.01 5.17
C LEU A 416 6.09 -16.89 6.20
N PHE A 417 5.37 -17.90 6.70
CA PHE A 417 5.79 -18.80 7.75
C PHE A 417 5.06 -20.12 7.57
N LEU A 418 5.76 -21.25 7.71
CA LEU A 418 5.19 -22.58 7.62
C LEU A 418 5.94 -23.53 8.55
N ASP A 419 5.20 -24.23 9.41
CA ASP A 419 5.69 -25.27 10.30
C ASP A 419 6.96 -24.86 11.06
N SER A 420 6.89 -23.68 11.67
CA SER A 420 7.97 -23.05 12.44
C SER A 420 9.17 -22.55 11.62
N ALA A 421 9.11 -22.61 10.29
CA ALA A 421 10.14 -22.08 9.40
C ALA A 421 9.74 -20.71 8.81
N SER A 422 10.63 -19.73 8.95
CA SER A 422 10.50 -18.41 8.32
C SER A 422 10.74 -18.50 6.82
N LEU A 423 9.81 -17.96 6.03
CA LEU A 423 9.94 -17.83 4.58
C LEU A 423 10.24 -16.39 4.15
N LEU A 424 10.46 -15.45 5.08
CA LEU A 424 10.61 -14.03 4.73
C LEU A 424 11.84 -13.75 3.84
N SER A 425 12.94 -14.47 4.03
CA SER A 425 14.14 -14.37 3.18
C SER A 425 14.07 -15.25 1.93
N THR A 426 13.11 -16.17 1.86
CA THR A 426 12.89 -17.05 0.71
C THR A 426 12.38 -16.24 -0.48
N SER A 427 12.86 -16.56 -1.69
CA SER A 427 12.46 -15.86 -2.91
C SER A 427 10.95 -15.97 -3.18
N TYR A 428 10.35 -14.91 -3.73
CA TYR A 428 8.92 -14.88 -4.04
C TYR A 428 8.49 -16.07 -4.92
N SER A 429 9.28 -16.45 -5.93
CA SER A 429 8.98 -17.62 -6.75
C SER A 429 8.84 -18.90 -5.92
N SER A 430 9.73 -19.12 -4.95
CA SER A 430 9.69 -20.31 -4.09
C SER A 430 8.54 -20.23 -3.08
N ARG A 431 8.30 -19.06 -2.45
CA ARG A 431 7.15 -18.87 -1.57
C ARG A 431 5.84 -19.14 -2.31
N ARG A 432 5.72 -18.70 -3.56
CA ARG A 432 4.51 -18.92 -4.35
C ARG A 432 4.30 -20.40 -4.71
N VAL A 433 5.36 -21.17 -4.95
CA VAL A 433 5.27 -22.65 -5.11
C VAL A 433 4.83 -23.32 -3.81
N ILE A 434 5.37 -22.90 -2.67
CA ILE A 434 4.96 -23.42 -1.36
C ILE A 434 3.49 -23.07 -1.09
N LEU A 435 3.05 -21.86 -1.42
CA LEU A 435 1.64 -21.47 -1.29
C LEU A 435 0.73 -22.36 -2.14
N GLU A 436 1.12 -22.66 -3.38
CA GLU A 436 0.39 -23.55 -4.31
C GLU A 436 0.32 -24.99 -3.78
N SER A 437 1.34 -25.45 -3.07
CA SER A 437 1.35 -26.79 -2.47
C SER A 437 0.60 -26.85 -1.15
N VAL A 438 0.36 -25.73 -0.46
CA VAL A 438 -0.33 -25.69 0.84
C VAL A 438 -1.83 -25.42 0.69
N ILE A 439 -2.23 -24.53 -0.21
CA ILE A 439 -3.63 -24.13 -0.38
C ILE A 439 -4.36 -25.07 -1.34
N THR A 440 -5.54 -25.54 -0.93
CA THR A 440 -6.53 -26.19 -1.78
C THR A 440 -7.51 -25.14 -2.29
N PRO A 441 -7.48 -24.74 -3.58
CA PRO A 441 -8.44 -23.79 -4.12
C PRO A 441 -9.87 -24.33 -4.07
N ILE A 442 -10.80 -23.48 -3.65
CA ILE A 442 -12.24 -23.72 -3.62
C ILE A 442 -12.87 -22.73 -4.60
N PRO A 443 -13.24 -23.15 -5.82
CA PRO A 443 -13.85 -22.28 -6.81
C PRO A 443 -15.01 -21.47 -6.23
N GLY A 444 -15.04 -20.18 -6.54
CA GLY A 444 -16.07 -19.27 -6.02
C GLY A 444 -15.85 -18.77 -4.60
N HIS A 445 -14.87 -19.27 -3.84
CA HIS A 445 -14.74 -18.95 -2.42
C HIS A 445 -13.30 -18.65 -2.00
N ALA A 446 -12.35 -19.53 -2.33
CA ALA A 446 -10.95 -19.41 -1.95
C ALA A 446 -10.07 -19.75 -3.15
N ILE A 447 -9.39 -18.76 -3.72
CA ILE A 447 -8.55 -18.96 -4.90
C ILE A 447 -7.12 -18.48 -4.64
N LEU A 448 -6.20 -18.86 -5.53
CA LEU A 448 -4.86 -18.29 -5.57
C LEU A 448 -4.86 -17.10 -6.53
N ALA A 449 -4.13 -16.04 -6.20
CA ALA A 449 -4.00 -14.88 -7.08
C ALA A 449 -3.42 -15.29 -8.44
N GLU A 450 -4.10 -14.89 -9.52
CA GLU A 450 -3.63 -15.09 -10.88
C GLU A 450 -2.29 -14.37 -11.10
N ARG A 451 -1.34 -15.04 -11.77
CA ARG A 451 -0.03 -14.47 -12.07
C ARG A 451 0.45 -14.87 -13.46
N GLN A 452 1.14 -13.96 -14.14
CA GLN A 452 1.75 -14.19 -15.43
C GLN A 452 3.21 -13.75 -15.42
N PRO A 453 4.14 -14.52 -16.02
CA PRO A 453 5.53 -14.12 -16.13
C PRO A 453 5.68 -13.03 -17.21
N ILE A 454 6.47 -12.00 -16.93
CA ILE A 454 6.85 -10.99 -17.92
C ILE A 454 8.13 -11.43 -18.62
N ALA A 455 8.11 -11.48 -19.96
CA ALA A 455 9.19 -12.03 -20.77
C ALA A 455 10.58 -11.40 -20.51
N LEU A 456 11.63 -12.24 -20.52
CA LEU A 456 12.98 -11.86 -20.08
C LEU A 456 13.83 -11.14 -21.12
N ASN A 457 13.47 -11.20 -22.41
CA ASN A 457 14.25 -10.54 -23.46
C ASN A 457 13.94 -9.02 -23.53
N SER A 458 14.98 -8.20 -23.72
CA SER A 458 14.88 -6.74 -23.68
C SER A 458 13.90 -6.15 -24.71
N ILE A 459 13.64 -6.88 -25.80
CA ILE A 459 12.76 -6.46 -26.89
C ILE A 459 11.28 -6.80 -26.60
N GLY A 460 10.99 -7.86 -25.82
CA GLY A 460 9.63 -8.33 -25.55
C GLY A 460 9.07 -8.03 -24.15
N ARG A 461 9.89 -7.57 -23.20
CA ARG A 461 9.46 -7.32 -21.82
C ARG A 461 8.38 -6.23 -21.71
N MET A 462 8.54 -5.14 -22.45
CA MET A 462 7.62 -4.01 -22.42
C MET A 462 6.27 -4.36 -23.07
N SER A 463 6.29 -4.96 -24.27
CA SER A 463 5.08 -5.38 -24.97
C SER A 463 4.33 -6.46 -24.20
N SER A 464 5.05 -7.41 -23.59
CA SER A 464 4.46 -8.41 -22.69
C SER A 464 3.71 -7.74 -21.54
N LEU A 465 4.32 -6.80 -20.82
CA LEU A 465 3.62 -6.11 -19.72
C LEU A 465 2.43 -5.26 -20.21
N GLN A 466 2.57 -4.58 -21.36
CA GLN A 466 1.48 -3.80 -21.96
C GLN A 466 0.28 -4.69 -22.28
N HIS A 467 0.50 -5.85 -22.91
CA HIS A 467 -0.55 -6.82 -23.21
C HIS A 467 -1.24 -7.34 -21.95
N VAL A 468 -0.46 -7.82 -20.96
CA VAL A 468 -1.00 -8.36 -19.70
C VAL A 468 -1.80 -7.29 -18.95
N PHE A 469 -1.34 -6.04 -18.97
CA PHE A 469 -2.05 -4.95 -18.30
C PHE A 469 -3.31 -4.52 -19.06
N ALA A 470 -3.29 -4.50 -20.40
CA ALA A 470 -4.47 -4.24 -21.21
C ALA A 470 -5.56 -5.31 -21.04
N ASP A 471 -5.16 -6.60 -21.01
CA ASP A 471 -6.09 -7.70 -20.71
C ASP A 471 -6.70 -7.59 -19.30
N CYS A 472 -5.89 -7.23 -18.30
CA CYS A 472 -6.36 -6.98 -16.94
C CYS A 472 -7.41 -5.85 -16.89
N ILE A 473 -7.16 -4.72 -17.57
CA ILE A 473 -8.12 -3.59 -17.63
C ILE A 473 -9.43 -4.01 -18.33
N SER A 474 -9.37 -4.94 -19.29
CA SER A 474 -10.56 -5.44 -19.98
C SER A 474 -11.48 -6.32 -19.10
N ARG A 475 -11.00 -6.79 -17.94
CA ARG A 475 -11.69 -7.70 -17.00
C ARG A 475 -12.25 -6.99 -15.74
N PRO A 476 -12.69 -5.74 -15.86
CA PRO A 476 -12.90 -4.80 -14.74
C PRO A 476 -12.03 -4.96 -13.47
N GLU A 477 -10.79 -5.46 -13.59
CA GLU A 477 -9.89 -5.66 -12.44
C GLU A 477 -9.22 -4.33 -12.02
N GLU A 478 -8.78 -4.23 -10.76
CA GLU A 478 -8.20 -2.99 -10.24
C GLU A 478 -6.82 -2.65 -10.87
N GLY A 479 -6.10 -3.67 -11.33
CA GLY A 479 -4.80 -3.53 -11.99
C GLY A 479 -3.86 -4.69 -11.67
N LEU A 480 -2.55 -4.42 -11.64
CA LEU A 480 -1.50 -5.42 -11.42
C LEU A 480 -0.60 -5.07 -10.23
N VAL A 481 0.01 -6.10 -9.64
CA VAL A 481 1.16 -6.01 -8.72
C VAL A 481 2.34 -6.75 -9.33
N LEU A 482 3.38 -6.02 -9.69
CA LEU A 482 4.63 -6.59 -10.19
C LEU A 482 5.53 -6.97 -9.03
N LYS A 483 6.04 -8.20 -9.06
CA LYS A 483 6.94 -8.77 -8.05
C LYS A 483 8.18 -9.37 -8.72
N ALA A 484 9.36 -9.06 -8.20
CA ALA A 484 10.60 -9.70 -8.62
C ALA A 484 10.65 -11.16 -8.13
N GLY A 485 10.99 -12.09 -9.02
CA GLY A 485 10.96 -13.53 -8.74
C GLY A 485 11.91 -13.95 -7.62
N GLU A 486 13.10 -13.35 -7.59
CA GLU A 486 14.17 -13.63 -6.64
C GLU A 486 14.03 -12.91 -5.29
N ALA A 487 13.12 -11.93 -5.19
CA ALA A 487 13.06 -11.05 -4.02
C ALA A 487 12.50 -11.76 -2.77
N GLY A 488 13.12 -11.49 -1.62
CA GLY A 488 12.54 -11.79 -0.31
C GLY A 488 11.25 -11.01 -0.07
N TYR A 489 10.52 -11.39 0.97
CA TYR A 489 9.35 -10.64 1.39
C TYR A 489 9.78 -9.31 2.03
N ASN A 490 9.14 -8.21 1.63
CA ASN A 490 9.51 -6.84 2.05
C ASN A 490 10.96 -6.43 1.68
N ASP A 491 11.49 -6.93 0.56
CA ASP A 491 12.79 -6.52 0.04
C ASP A 491 12.76 -5.08 -0.48
N LYS A 492 13.60 -4.22 0.11
CA LYS A 492 13.71 -2.81 -0.25
C LYS A 492 14.41 -2.57 -1.59
N ARG A 493 15.24 -3.50 -2.04
CA ARG A 493 15.96 -3.40 -3.32
C ARG A 493 15.07 -3.75 -4.51
N SER A 494 14.05 -4.57 -4.28
CA SER A 494 13.09 -5.03 -5.29
C SER A 494 11.65 -4.84 -4.77
N PRO A 495 11.21 -3.59 -4.61
CA PRO A 495 9.89 -3.30 -4.06
C PRO A 495 8.79 -3.78 -5.01
N TRP A 496 7.66 -4.18 -4.45
CA TRP A 496 6.47 -4.47 -5.27
C TRP A 496 6.02 -3.20 -6.00
N VAL A 497 5.58 -3.33 -7.25
CA VAL A 497 5.11 -2.19 -8.06
C VAL A 497 3.64 -2.37 -8.41
N LYS A 498 2.78 -1.47 -7.95
CA LYS A 498 1.35 -1.48 -8.31
C LYS A 498 1.12 -0.65 -9.56
N LEU A 499 0.51 -1.25 -10.58
CA LEU A 499 0.16 -0.62 -11.85
C LEU A 499 -1.36 -0.56 -11.96
N LYS A 500 -1.91 0.64 -12.16
CA LYS A 500 -3.35 0.89 -12.24
C LYS A 500 -3.66 1.90 -13.32
N LYS A 501 -4.85 1.80 -13.91
CA LYS A 501 -5.36 2.70 -14.94
C LYS A 501 -5.29 4.17 -14.47
N ASP A 502 -5.74 4.45 -13.24
CA ASP A 502 -5.77 5.80 -12.67
C ASP A 502 -4.41 6.39 -12.26
N TYR A 503 -3.35 5.59 -12.27
CA TYR A 503 -1.98 6.07 -12.04
C TYR A 503 -1.30 6.56 -13.31
N ILE A 504 -1.84 6.21 -14.48
CA ILE A 504 -1.34 6.69 -15.76
C ILE A 504 -2.01 8.05 -16.03
N PRO A 505 -1.24 9.14 -16.16
CA PRO A 505 -1.81 10.47 -16.36
C PRO A 505 -2.79 10.51 -17.54
N GLY A 506 -4.03 10.95 -17.28
CA GLY A 506 -5.08 11.10 -18.30
C GLY A 506 -5.95 9.86 -18.56
N TYR A 507 -5.75 8.75 -17.84
CA TYR A 507 -6.49 7.50 -18.08
C TYR A 507 -7.43 7.06 -16.95
N GLY A 508 -7.51 7.80 -15.83
CA GLY A 508 -8.53 7.55 -14.80
C GLY A 508 -9.95 7.78 -15.31
N ASP A 509 -10.96 7.30 -14.58
CA ASP A 509 -12.35 7.59 -14.91
C ASP A 509 -12.64 9.07 -14.58
N CYS A 510 -12.94 9.87 -15.60
CA CYS A 510 -13.13 11.32 -15.48
C CYS A 510 -14.60 11.74 -15.57
N VAL A 511 -14.99 12.70 -14.75
CA VAL A 511 -16.34 13.31 -14.74
C VAL A 511 -16.27 14.79 -14.37
N ASP A 512 -17.12 15.60 -14.99
CA ASP A 512 -17.29 17.01 -14.66
C ASP A 512 -18.47 17.18 -13.70
N LEU A 513 -18.21 17.62 -12.47
CA LEU A 513 -19.23 17.78 -11.42
C LEU A 513 -19.13 19.14 -10.72
N VAL A 514 -20.08 19.43 -9.84
CA VAL A 514 -20.25 20.76 -9.23
C VAL A 514 -19.68 20.79 -7.81
N ILE A 515 -18.89 21.81 -7.50
CA ILE A 515 -18.48 22.17 -6.14
C ILE A 515 -19.54 23.08 -5.54
N LEU A 516 -20.12 22.65 -4.41
CA LEU A 516 -21.20 23.36 -3.70
C LEU A 516 -20.79 23.85 -2.32
N GLY A 517 -19.76 23.25 -1.74
CA GLY A 517 -19.28 23.58 -0.40
C GLY A 517 -17.80 23.32 -0.25
N VAL A 518 -17.23 23.87 0.82
CA VAL A 518 -15.84 23.69 1.21
C VAL A 518 -15.71 23.45 2.70
N ALA A 519 -14.63 22.79 3.09
CA ALA A 519 -14.23 22.65 4.48
C ALA A 519 -12.71 22.56 4.61
N TRP A 520 -12.25 22.75 5.85
CA TRP A 520 -10.95 22.31 6.32
C TRP A 520 -11.09 20.91 6.89
N GLU A 521 -10.20 20.00 6.51
CA GLU A 521 -10.14 18.63 7.03
C GLU A 521 -8.76 18.42 7.66
N LYS A 522 -8.76 17.88 8.88
CA LYS A 522 -7.58 17.81 9.75
C LYS A 522 -6.44 17.04 9.10
N ASP A 523 -6.69 15.82 8.64
CA ASP A 523 -5.63 14.95 8.13
C ASP A 523 -5.00 15.55 6.87
N ARG A 524 -5.83 16.03 5.94
CA ARG A 524 -5.35 16.70 4.74
C ARG A 524 -4.59 17.98 5.05
N ALA A 525 -5.04 18.75 6.03
CA ALA A 525 -4.35 19.96 6.47
C ALA A 525 -3.00 19.68 7.13
N ARG A 526 -2.85 18.55 7.85
CA ARG A 526 -1.54 18.12 8.38
C ARG A 526 -0.56 17.79 7.25
N GLU A 527 -1.01 17.08 6.21
CA GLU A 527 -0.19 16.79 5.03
C GLU A 527 0.23 18.05 4.28
N LEU A 528 -0.68 19.03 4.17
CA LEU A 528 -0.42 20.29 3.49
C LEU A 528 0.32 21.30 4.37
N ARG A 529 0.35 21.08 5.69
CA ARG A 529 0.88 22.03 6.69
C ARG A 529 0.22 23.40 6.57
N VAL A 530 -1.10 23.42 6.63
CA VAL A 530 -1.94 24.63 6.54
C VAL A 530 -2.87 24.76 7.74
N ALA A 531 -3.24 25.99 8.06
CA ALA A 531 -4.08 26.32 9.21
C ALA A 531 -5.59 26.09 8.92
N PRO A 532 -6.45 26.07 9.96
CA PRO A 532 -7.91 25.88 9.83
C PRO A 532 -8.65 26.82 8.87
N ASN A 533 -8.05 27.97 8.54
CA ASN A 533 -8.59 28.94 7.58
C ASN A 533 -8.37 28.57 6.10
N THR A 534 -7.67 27.46 5.82
CA THR A 534 -7.39 27.00 4.45
C THR A 534 -8.38 25.92 4.05
N TYR A 535 -9.17 26.15 3.01
CA TYR A 535 -10.05 25.10 2.47
C TYR A 535 -9.22 24.02 1.79
N THR A 536 -9.34 22.79 2.30
CA THR A 536 -8.60 21.61 1.81
C THR A 536 -9.51 20.58 1.15
N THR A 537 -10.82 20.69 1.36
CA THR A 537 -11.79 19.68 0.98
C THR A 537 -13.00 20.34 0.33
N PHE A 538 -13.41 19.81 -0.82
CA PHE A 538 -14.46 20.34 -1.68
C PHE A 538 -15.64 19.37 -1.72
N TYR A 539 -16.86 19.88 -1.57
CA TYR A 539 -18.09 19.10 -1.55
C TYR A 539 -18.69 19.02 -2.94
N ILE A 540 -18.72 17.80 -3.47
CA ILE A 540 -19.06 17.52 -4.85
C ILE A 540 -20.51 17.07 -4.93
N GLY A 541 -21.26 17.73 -5.79
CA GLY A 541 -22.65 17.41 -6.09
C GLY A 541 -22.96 17.47 -7.57
N GLY A 542 -24.21 17.13 -7.86
CA GLY A 542 -24.72 17.00 -9.21
C GLY A 542 -26.19 17.37 -9.25
N LEU A 543 -26.60 17.88 -10.40
CA LEU A 543 -27.93 18.40 -10.62
C LEU A 543 -28.97 17.27 -10.64
N HIS A 544 -29.94 17.32 -9.74
CA HIS A 544 -30.97 16.28 -9.60
C HIS A 544 -32.19 16.56 -10.49
N ASN A 545 -32.62 17.82 -10.58
CA ASN A 545 -33.79 18.23 -11.36
C ASN A 545 -33.40 18.76 -12.77
N ALA A 546 -32.40 18.14 -13.40
CA ALA A 546 -31.93 18.56 -14.73
C ALA A 546 -33.06 18.57 -15.78
N ASP A 547 -33.90 17.52 -15.78
CA ASP A 547 -35.04 17.40 -16.71
C ASP A 547 -36.10 18.49 -16.48
N GLN A 548 -36.28 18.93 -15.23
CA GLN A 548 -37.19 20.04 -14.90
C GLN A 548 -36.63 21.37 -15.40
N LEU A 549 -35.34 21.62 -15.16
CA LEU A 549 -34.65 22.83 -15.63
C LEU A 549 -34.57 22.94 -17.15
N GLN A 550 -34.51 21.80 -17.86
CA GLN A 550 -34.61 21.79 -19.31
C GLN A 550 -36.00 22.23 -19.81
N ARG A 551 -37.07 21.87 -19.09
CA ARG A 551 -38.44 22.26 -19.45
C ARG A 551 -38.78 23.67 -18.99
N ASP A 552 -38.28 24.08 -17.83
CA ASP A 552 -38.49 25.38 -17.22
C ASP A 552 -37.15 25.95 -16.71
N PRO A 553 -36.49 26.81 -17.50
CA PRO A 553 -35.24 27.46 -17.11
C PRO A 553 -35.35 28.37 -15.88
N SER A 554 -36.56 28.78 -15.49
CA SER A 554 -36.82 29.60 -14.30
C SER A 554 -36.94 28.77 -13.02
N ALA A 555 -37.05 27.44 -13.14
CA ALA A 555 -37.08 26.54 -12.01
C ALA A 555 -35.81 26.67 -11.16
N ARG A 556 -35.96 26.58 -9.84
CA ARG A 556 -34.81 26.66 -8.93
C ARG A 556 -33.96 25.39 -9.04
N PRO A 557 -32.63 25.49 -9.25
CA PRO A 557 -31.76 24.31 -9.29
C PRO A 557 -31.79 23.54 -7.97
N HIS A 558 -31.85 22.21 -8.06
CA HIS A 558 -31.78 21.30 -6.94
C HIS A 558 -30.56 20.38 -7.08
N PHE A 559 -29.59 20.56 -6.19
CA PHE A 559 -28.38 19.75 -6.14
C PHE A 559 -28.46 18.70 -5.04
N ARG A 560 -27.80 17.56 -5.27
CA ARG A 560 -27.45 16.62 -4.20
C ARG A 560 -25.95 16.55 -4.08
N ILE A 561 -25.45 16.61 -2.84
CA ILE A 561 -24.03 16.50 -2.50
C ILE A 561 -23.78 15.05 -2.10
N TYR A 562 -22.93 14.35 -2.87
CA TYR A 562 -22.75 12.90 -2.75
C TYR A 562 -21.45 12.52 -2.05
N PHE A 563 -20.35 13.23 -2.33
CA PHE A 563 -19.01 12.93 -1.79
C PHE A 563 -18.13 14.17 -1.70
N THR A 564 -16.94 14.02 -1.13
CA THR A 564 -15.92 15.08 -1.01
C THR A 564 -14.66 14.74 -1.81
N ALA A 565 -13.99 15.74 -2.36
CA ALA A 565 -12.67 15.62 -2.98
C ALA A 565 -11.65 16.52 -2.26
N ALA A 566 -10.48 15.98 -1.92
CA ALA A 566 -9.44 16.71 -1.17
C ALA A 566 -8.04 16.63 -1.83
N TYR A 567 -7.92 15.88 -2.92
CA TYR A 567 -6.67 15.61 -3.63
C TYR A 567 -6.78 16.03 -5.10
N GLY A 568 -5.65 16.05 -5.80
CA GLY A 568 -5.56 16.31 -7.25
C GLY A 568 -4.93 17.64 -7.60
N LEU A 569 -5.36 18.73 -6.94
CA LEU A 569 -4.79 20.06 -7.14
C LEU A 569 -3.34 20.13 -6.65
N SER A 570 -2.49 20.82 -7.42
CA SER A 570 -1.19 21.30 -6.94
C SER A 570 -1.38 22.33 -5.82
N ARG A 571 -0.32 22.69 -5.09
CA ARG A 571 -0.42 23.70 -4.03
C ARG A 571 -0.79 25.07 -4.60
N GLU A 572 -0.27 25.39 -5.77
CA GLU A 572 -0.57 26.62 -6.51
C GLU A 572 -2.05 26.64 -6.94
N GLN A 573 -2.55 25.54 -7.50
CA GLN A 573 -3.96 25.43 -7.89
C GLN A 573 -4.89 25.45 -6.67
N LEU A 574 -4.49 24.85 -5.55
CA LEU A 574 -5.24 24.89 -4.30
C LEU A 574 -5.26 26.30 -3.71
N GLU A 575 -4.18 27.05 -3.87
CA GLU A 575 -4.11 28.46 -3.47
C GLU A 575 -5.02 29.32 -4.33
N GLU A 576 -5.01 29.14 -5.66
CA GLU A 576 -5.93 29.82 -6.56
C GLU A 576 -7.39 29.50 -6.23
N ALA A 577 -7.71 28.24 -5.92
CA ALA A 577 -9.04 27.84 -5.49
C ALA A 577 -9.45 28.52 -4.17
N ASN A 578 -8.55 28.57 -3.19
CA ASN A 578 -8.80 29.28 -1.93
C ASN A 578 -8.98 30.78 -2.16
N PHE A 579 -8.14 31.40 -2.98
CA PHE A 579 -8.24 32.80 -3.33
C PHE A 579 -9.60 33.10 -3.99
N LEU A 580 -9.99 32.31 -4.98
CA LEU A 580 -11.28 32.48 -5.67
C LEU A 580 -12.46 32.34 -4.72
N ILE A 581 -12.46 31.32 -3.86
CA ILE A 581 -13.57 31.07 -2.92
C ILE A 581 -13.63 32.12 -1.81
N GLN A 582 -12.49 32.50 -1.22
CA GLN A 582 -12.46 33.52 -0.16
C GLN A 582 -12.82 34.92 -0.67
N ASN A 583 -12.64 35.21 -1.96
CA ASN A 583 -13.06 36.47 -2.59
C ASN A 583 -14.46 36.36 -3.24
N SER A 584 -15.23 35.32 -2.92
CA SER A 584 -16.60 35.11 -3.40
C SER A 584 -17.59 35.08 -2.25
N ASP A 585 -18.87 35.29 -2.56
CA ASP A 585 -19.92 35.17 -1.56
C ASP A 585 -20.15 33.71 -1.14
N THR A 586 -19.86 33.44 0.13
CA THR A 586 -20.11 32.15 0.79
C THR A 586 -21.14 32.31 1.90
N VAL A 587 -21.79 31.20 2.26
CA VAL A 587 -22.76 31.14 3.36
C VAL A 587 -22.30 30.05 4.32
N GLN A 588 -22.15 30.40 5.59
CA GLN A 588 -21.85 29.43 6.62
C GLN A 588 -22.94 28.36 6.68
N TYR A 589 -22.56 27.09 6.64
CA TYR A 589 -23.52 26.01 6.73
C TYR A 589 -24.19 26.02 8.11
N LYS A 590 -25.53 26.02 8.10
CA LYS A 590 -26.36 25.81 9.29
C LYS A 590 -27.35 24.68 8.99
N ALA A 591 -27.62 23.82 9.98
CA ALA A 591 -28.53 22.69 9.80
C ALA A 591 -29.97 23.14 9.50
N SER A 592 -30.37 24.31 9.99
CA SER A 592 -31.57 25.02 9.53
C SER A 592 -31.36 25.45 8.08
N ASN A 593 -32.26 25.01 7.18
CA ASN A 593 -32.23 25.24 5.72
C ASN A 593 -31.49 26.54 5.34
N PRO A 594 -30.39 26.49 4.54
CA PRO A 594 -29.56 27.66 4.28
C PRO A 594 -30.37 28.73 3.53
N SER A 595 -30.92 29.69 4.27
CA SER A 595 -31.64 30.84 3.74
C SER A 595 -30.65 31.70 2.93
N GLY A 596 -30.99 32.02 1.68
CA GLY A 596 -30.22 32.94 0.84
C GLY A 596 -29.42 32.32 -0.31
N LEU A 597 -29.44 31.00 -0.52
CA LEU A 597 -28.82 30.38 -1.71
C LEU A 597 -29.76 30.45 -2.93
N PRO A 598 -29.24 30.74 -4.15
CA PRO A 598 -30.05 30.75 -5.38
C PRO A 598 -30.48 29.34 -5.83
N TYR A 599 -30.00 28.29 -5.16
CA TYR A 599 -30.33 26.90 -5.38
C TYR A 599 -30.79 26.23 -4.08
N THR A 600 -31.32 25.03 -4.20
CA THR A 600 -31.56 24.13 -3.06
C THR A 600 -30.54 23.00 -3.12
N CYS A 601 -30.07 22.53 -1.96
CA CYS A 601 -29.15 21.41 -1.89
C CYS A 601 -29.54 20.42 -0.78
N GLN A 602 -29.35 19.14 -1.05
CA GLN A 602 -29.48 18.07 -0.07
C GLN A 602 -28.12 17.38 0.11
N ILE A 603 -27.60 17.35 1.33
CA ILE A 603 -26.41 16.57 1.68
C ILE A 603 -26.85 15.13 1.95
N LEU A 604 -26.21 14.17 1.28
CA LEU A 604 -26.57 12.77 1.49
C LEU A 604 -26.12 12.25 2.86
N PRO A 605 -26.84 11.28 3.44
CA PRO A 605 -26.51 10.72 4.74
C PRO A 605 -25.10 10.12 4.75
N GLY A 606 -24.33 10.40 5.81
CA GLY A 606 -22.98 9.85 5.99
C GLY A 606 -21.84 10.81 5.66
N LEU A 607 -22.13 11.97 5.07
CA LEU A 607 -21.17 13.06 4.97
C LEU A 607 -21.22 13.95 6.21
N VAL A 608 -20.05 14.37 6.68
CA VAL A 608 -19.95 15.52 7.59
C VAL A 608 -20.37 16.76 6.81
N PRO A 609 -21.15 17.68 7.36
CA PRO A 609 -21.53 18.88 6.64
C PRO A 609 -20.34 19.81 6.30
N PRO A 610 -20.40 20.58 5.20
CA PRO A 610 -19.39 21.59 4.87
C PRO A 610 -19.34 22.69 5.94
N SER A 611 -18.22 23.40 6.02
CA SER A 611 -18.17 24.62 6.85
C SER A 611 -18.85 25.80 6.13
N GLN A 612 -18.67 25.87 4.81
CA GLN A 612 -19.21 26.94 3.96
C GLN A 612 -19.85 26.36 2.70
N LEU A 613 -20.97 26.95 2.26
CA LEU A 613 -21.60 26.72 0.97
C LEU A 613 -21.32 27.90 0.03
N LEU A 614 -21.07 27.62 -1.25
CA LEU A 614 -20.85 28.66 -2.26
C LEU A 614 -22.20 29.19 -2.74
N ARG A 615 -22.39 30.52 -2.82
CA ARG A 615 -23.61 31.08 -3.45
C ARG A 615 -23.64 30.79 -4.95
N GLU A 616 -22.49 30.89 -5.59
CA GLU A 616 -22.29 30.52 -6.98
C GLU A 616 -21.51 29.19 -7.07
N PRO A 617 -22.16 28.08 -7.47
CA PRO A 617 -21.47 26.80 -7.60
C PRO A 617 -20.39 26.82 -8.68
N LEU A 618 -19.28 26.11 -8.43
CA LEU A 618 -18.17 26.02 -9.38
C LEU A 618 -18.19 24.68 -10.11
N LEU A 619 -17.70 24.66 -11.34
CA LEU A 619 -17.48 23.43 -12.08
C LEU A 619 -16.07 22.89 -11.77
N ALA A 620 -15.97 21.57 -11.58
CA ALA A 620 -14.70 20.88 -11.42
C ALA A 620 -14.64 19.64 -12.32
N GLU A 621 -13.48 19.47 -12.97
CA GLU A 621 -13.11 18.21 -13.62
C GLU A 621 -12.48 17.30 -12.56
N LEU A 622 -13.02 16.10 -12.38
CA LEU A 622 -12.53 15.11 -11.43
C LEU A 622 -12.15 13.82 -12.13
N TYR A 623 -11.20 13.09 -11.56
CA TYR A 623 -10.91 11.72 -11.93
C TYR A 623 -10.75 10.79 -10.72
N GLY A 624 -10.98 9.50 -10.94
CA GLY A 624 -10.92 8.48 -9.90
C GLY A 624 -10.42 7.13 -10.40
N ALA A 625 -10.36 6.18 -9.47
CA ALA A 625 -9.97 4.79 -9.73
C ALA A 625 -11.18 3.89 -10.02
N GLY A 626 -12.17 4.41 -10.74
CA GLY A 626 -13.49 3.80 -10.92
C GLY A 626 -14.55 4.40 -10.00
N PHE A 627 -15.65 3.66 -9.79
CA PHE A 627 -16.81 4.12 -9.02
C PHE A 627 -17.10 3.19 -7.85
N THR A 628 -17.74 3.74 -6.81
CA THR A 628 -18.14 3.02 -5.61
C THR A 628 -19.48 3.53 -5.11
N LYS A 629 -20.06 2.89 -4.10
CA LYS A 629 -21.19 3.43 -3.33
C LYS A 629 -20.83 3.55 -1.87
N SER A 630 -21.33 4.59 -1.22
CA SER A 630 -21.21 4.72 0.23
C SER A 630 -22.25 3.85 0.93
N ALA A 631 -21.98 3.38 2.14
CA ALA A 631 -22.87 2.45 2.85
C ALA A 631 -24.29 3.01 3.13
N ARG A 632 -24.46 4.34 3.07
CA ARG A 632 -25.73 5.03 3.31
C ARG A 632 -26.29 5.72 2.06
N SER A 633 -25.62 5.60 0.92
CA SER A 633 -26.05 6.15 -0.36
C SER A 633 -26.23 5.05 -1.39
N ARG A 634 -27.21 5.23 -2.27
CA ARG A 634 -27.48 4.30 -3.37
C ARG A 634 -26.92 4.79 -4.70
N HIS A 635 -26.39 6.01 -4.69
CA HIS A 635 -25.83 6.68 -5.86
C HIS A 635 -24.36 6.31 -6.01
N TYR A 636 -23.93 6.13 -7.25
CA TYR A 636 -22.50 5.93 -7.52
C TYR A 636 -21.76 7.25 -7.28
N GLU A 637 -20.62 7.14 -6.61
CA GLU A 637 -19.66 8.19 -6.40
C GLU A 637 -18.31 7.80 -6.98
N LEU A 638 -17.50 8.79 -7.31
CA LEU A 638 -16.17 8.58 -7.85
C LEU A 638 -15.26 8.03 -6.73
N ARG A 639 -14.56 6.92 -7.00
CA ARG A 639 -13.70 6.27 -6.01
C ARG A 639 -12.31 6.92 -6.00
N PHE A 640 -11.86 7.32 -4.81
CA PHE A 640 -10.60 8.08 -4.61
C PHE A 640 -10.53 9.34 -5.48
N PRO A 641 -11.53 10.24 -5.36
CA PRO A 641 -11.71 11.37 -6.26
C PRO A 641 -10.57 12.38 -6.13
N ARG A 642 -10.10 12.85 -7.28
CA ARG A 642 -9.05 13.86 -7.41
C ARG A 642 -9.53 14.93 -8.38
N ILE A 643 -9.36 16.19 -8.01
CA ILE A 643 -9.71 17.32 -8.87
C ILE A 643 -8.54 17.58 -9.82
N THR A 644 -8.79 17.56 -11.13
CA THR A 644 -7.81 17.98 -12.13
C THR A 644 -7.80 19.49 -12.27
N LYS A 645 -8.99 20.09 -12.31
CA LYS A 645 -9.18 21.52 -12.57
C LYS A 645 -10.48 22.03 -11.95
N ILE A 646 -10.42 23.24 -11.41
CA ILE A 646 -11.60 24.04 -11.06
C ILE A 646 -11.72 25.14 -12.10
N PHE A 647 -12.91 25.34 -12.66
CA PHE A 647 -13.15 26.35 -13.68
C PHE A 647 -13.70 27.63 -13.05
N ARG A 648 -13.26 28.77 -13.59
CA ARG A 648 -13.91 30.06 -13.32
C ARG A 648 -15.26 30.07 -14.03
N THR A 649 -16.24 30.73 -13.43
CA THR A 649 -17.62 30.76 -13.92
C THR A 649 -17.75 31.45 -15.28
N CYS A 650 -16.82 32.36 -15.61
CA CYS A 650 -16.69 32.96 -16.94
C CYS A 650 -16.19 32.00 -18.03
N ASP A 651 -15.44 30.96 -17.66
CA ASP A 651 -14.86 30.01 -18.61
C ASP A 651 -15.83 28.86 -18.87
N ARG A 652 -16.29 28.22 -17.78
CA ARG A 652 -17.27 27.13 -17.79
C ARG A 652 -18.12 27.21 -16.54
N SER A 653 -19.43 27.04 -16.71
CA SER A 653 -20.40 27.14 -15.63
C SER A 653 -20.74 25.77 -15.06
N TRP A 654 -21.30 25.73 -13.85
CA TRP A 654 -21.86 24.50 -13.26
C TRP A 654 -22.91 23.82 -14.15
N ARG A 655 -23.50 24.55 -15.12
CA ARG A 655 -24.44 24.04 -16.11
C ARG A 655 -23.82 22.99 -17.05
N ASP A 656 -22.50 23.00 -17.22
CA ASP A 656 -21.77 22.05 -18.06
C ASP A 656 -21.47 20.72 -17.33
N ALA A 657 -21.84 20.62 -16.05
CA ALA A 657 -21.63 19.40 -15.28
C ALA A 657 -22.52 18.25 -15.77
N VAL A 658 -22.03 17.02 -15.63
CA VAL A 658 -22.86 15.84 -15.90
C VAL A 658 -23.99 15.74 -14.87
N ASN A 659 -25.20 15.43 -15.33
CA ASN A 659 -26.33 15.21 -14.43
C ASN A 659 -26.25 13.83 -13.75
N LEU A 660 -27.08 13.61 -12.73
CA LEU A 660 -27.05 12.38 -11.92
C LEU A 660 -27.36 11.11 -12.75
N GLN A 661 -28.22 11.19 -13.76
CA GLN A 661 -28.56 10.04 -14.61
C GLN A 661 -27.36 9.63 -15.48
N ALA A 662 -26.71 10.60 -16.11
CA ALA A 662 -25.51 10.40 -16.91
C ALA A 662 -24.35 9.84 -16.07
N LEU A 663 -24.14 10.38 -14.86
CA LEU A 663 -23.14 9.87 -13.91
C LEU A 663 -23.34 8.38 -13.62
N HIS A 664 -24.57 7.95 -13.35
CA HIS A 664 -24.86 6.54 -13.09
C HIS A 664 -24.69 5.64 -14.30
N LYS A 665 -24.91 6.16 -15.52
CA LYS A 665 -24.62 5.43 -16.75
C LYS A 665 -23.12 5.20 -16.89
N ILE A 666 -22.32 6.27 -16.77
CA ILE A 666 -20.85 6.20 -16.80
C ILE A 666 -20.32 5.23 -15.74
N ALA A 667 -20.86 5.31 -14.51
CA ALA A 667 -20.44 4.45 -13.43
C ALA A 667 -20.69 2.96 -13.69
N ARG A 668 -21.87 2.62 -14.22
CA ARG A 668 -22.26 1.24 -14.56
C ARG A 668 -21.37 0.64 -15.65
N GLU A 669 -21.10 1.41 -16.70
CA GLU A 669 -20.18 1.01 -17.78
C GLU A 669 -18.77 0.79 -17.23
N SER A 670 -18.28 1.68 -16.37
CA SER A 670 -16.94 1.60 -15.75
C SER A 670 -16.75 0.37 -14.85
N VAL A 671 -17.79 -0.03 -14.10
CA VAL A 671 -17.74 -1.23 -13.23
C VAL A 671 -18.15 -2.52 -13.94
N GLY A 672 -18.33 -2.50 -15.27
CA GLY A 672 -18.67 -3.68 -16.07
C GLY A 672 -20.10 -4.19 -15.86
N LYS A 673 -21.00 -3.39 -15.29
CA LYS A 673 -22.41 -3.73 -15.07
C LYS A 673 -23.27 -3.04 -16.13
N ASP A 674 -23.21 -3.54 -17.36
CA ASP A 674 -24.02 -3.03 -18.48
C ASP A 674 -25.54 -3.09 -18.17
N SER A 675 -26.32 -2.24 -18.87
CA SER A 675 -27.75 -1.97 -18.70
C SER A 675 -28.63 -3.16 -18.30
N SER A 676 -29.68 -2.89 -17.51
CA SER A 676 -30.73 -3.83 -17.03
C SER A 676 -31.28 -4.79 -18.09
N THR A 677 -31.22 -4.43 -19.37
CA THR A 677 -31.59 -5.27 -20.51
C THR A 677 -30.72 -6.52 -20.67
N LYS A 678 -29.39 -6.43 -20.43
CA LYS A 678 -28.49 -7.59 -20.52
C LYS A 678 -28.73 -8.59 -19.40
N GLN A 679 -29.03 -8.14 -18.18
CA GLN A 679 -29.36 -9.05 -17.08
C GLN A 679 -30.67 -9.81 -17.35
N VAL A 680 -31.65 -9.16 -17.98
CA VAL A 680 -32.91 -9.79 -18.41
C VAL A 680 -32.67 -10.75 -19.58
N GLU A 681 -31.82 -10.39 -20.54
CA GLU A 681 -31.42 -11.27 -21.65
C GLU A 681 -30.58 -12.46 -21.18
N GLU A 682 -29.64 -12.27 -20.27
CA GLU A 682 -28.82 -13.32 -19.67
C GLU A 682 -29.66 -14.24 -18.79
N TRP A 683 -30.56 -13.69 -17.97
CA TRP A 683 -31.55 -14.47 -17.22
C TRP A 683 -32.45 -15.27 -18.16
N GLY A 684 -32.96 -14.65 -19.23
CA GLY A 684 -33.73 -15.34 -20.28
C GLY A 684 -32.93 -16.44 -20.96
N ASN A 685 -31.69 -16.17 -21.38
CA ASN A 685 -30.81 -17.15 -22.03
C ASN A 685 -30.47 -18.33 -21.12
N LYS A 686 -30.30 -18.07 -19.81
CA LYS A 686 -30.08 -19.09 -18.77
C LYS A 686 -31.34 -19.93 -18.52
N LEU A 687 -32.53 -19.31 -18.56
CA LEU A 687 -33.83 -19.99 -18.50
C LEU A 687 -34.05 -20.93 -19.70
N TRP A 688 -33.54 -20.55 -20.88
CA TRP A 688 -33.71 -21.28 -22.14
C TRP A 688 -32.50 -22.12 -22.58
N GLY A 689 -31.52 -22.35 -21.70
CA GLY A 689 -30.38 -23.24 -21.97
C GLY A 689 -29.46 -22.82 -23.13
N LYS A 690 -29.43 -21.53 -23.50
CA LYS A 690 -28.56 -21.02 -24.56
C LYS A 690 -27.16 -20.74 -24.01
N SER A 691 -26.12 -21.25 -24.69
CA SER A 691 -24.71 -20.99 -24.33
C SER A 691 -24.42 -19.48 -24.29
N VAL A 692 -23.87 -19.02 -23.16
CA VAL A 692 -23.65 -17.60 -22.86
C VAL A 692 -22.41 -17.02 -23.58
N SER A 693 -21.54 -17.88 -24.13
CA SER A 693 -20.39 -17.45 -24.94
C SER A 693 -20.82 -17.08 -26.36
N SER A 694 -21.31 -15.84 -26.51
CA SER A 694 -21.55 -15.25 -27.83
C SER A 694 -20.20 -14.91 -28.50
N PRO A 695 -19.93 -15.32 -29.76
CA PRO A 695 -18.69 -14.99 -30.48
C PRO A 695 -18.36 -13.48 -30.52
N GLY A 696 -19.37 -12.62 -30.40
CA GLY A 696 -19.20 -11.17 -30.37
C GLY A 696 -18.61 -10.61 -29.06
N ALA A 697 -18.68 -11.32 -27.94
CA ALA A 697 -18.13 -10.85 -26.65
C ALA A 697 -16.60 -10.92 -26.64
N ASP A 698 -16.03 -12.03 -27.13
CA ASP A 698 -14.58 -12.19 -27.25
C ASP A 698 -13.97 -11.23 -28.26
N SER A 699 -14.67 -10.95 -29.36
CA SER A 699 -14.24 -9.95 -30.35
C SER A 699 -14.22 -8.53 -29.76
N LYS A 700 -15.24 -8.15 -28.97
CA LYS A 700 -15.28 -6.85 -28.27
C LYS A 700 -14.16 -6.73 -27.22
N ARG A 701 -13.92 -7.78 -26.46
CA ARG A 701 -12.83 -7.82 -25.48
C ARG A 701 -11.47 -7.66 -26.16
N LYS A 702 -11.23 -8.40 -27.25
CA LYS A 702 -10.00 -8.28 -28.02
C LYS A 702 -9.78 -6.86 -28.56
N ALA A 703 -10.82 -6.25 -29.12
CA ALA A 703 -10.74 -4.86 -29.58
C ALA A 703 -10.41 -3.88 -28.45
N LEU A 704 -10.97 -4.08 -27.25
CA LEU A 704 -10.66 -3.28 -26.07
C LEU A 704 -9.20 -3.47 -25.62
N VAL A 705 -8.69 -4.70 -25.65
CA VAL A 705 -7.28 -4.99 -25.34
C VAL A 705 -6.36 -4.27 -26.33
N ASP A 706 -6.63 -4.40 -27.63
CA ASP A 706 -5.83 -3.75 -28.68
C ASP A 706 -5.83 -2.21 -28.51
N GLU A 707 -6.99 -1.61 -28.21
CA GLU A 707 -7.11 -0.17 -27.92
C GLU A 707 -6.27 0.26 -26.70
N TRP A 708 -6.31 -0.52 -25.63
CA TRP A 708 -5.53 -0.22 -24.43
C TRP A 708 -4.03 -0.40 -24.65
N GLU A 709 -3.60 -1.39 -25.41
CA GLU A 709 -2.19 -1.54 -25.78
C GLU A 709 -1.66 -0.28 -26.48
N GLU A 710 -2.38 0.25 -27.47
CA GLU A 710 -2.00 1.47 -28.17
C GLU A 710 -1.92 2.69 -27.23
N LYS A 711 -2.89 2.82 -26.32
CA LYS A 711 -2.92 3.84 -25.28
C LYS A 711 -1.72 3.76 -24.35
N LEU A 712 -1.34 2.55 -23.93
CA LEU A 712 -0.19 2.28 -23.06
C LEU A 712 1.14 2.59 -23.77
N ILE A 713 1.29 2.17 -25.03
CA ILE A 713 2.45 2.50 -25.87
C ILE A 713 2.60 4.02 -25.99
N THR A 714 1.50 4.73 -26.22
CA THR A 714 1.50 6.20 -26.31
C THR A 714 1.88 6.85 -24.98
N ALA A 715 1.38 6.34 -23.86
CA ALA A 715 1.73 6.83 -22.53
C ALA A 715 3.23 6.66 -22.21
N ASP A 716 3.79 5.48 -22.52
CA ASP A 716 5.20 5.18 -22.32
C ASP A 716 6.11 6.04 -23.22
N ARG A 717 5.72 6.28 -24.48
CA ARG A 717 6.44 7.22 -25.37
C ARG A 717 6.46 8.65 -24.81
N LYS A 718 5.32 9.14 -24.32
CA LYS A 718 5.24 10.47 -23.67
C LYS A 718 6.09 10.53 -22.40
N TYR A 719 6.15 9.45 -21.63
CA TYR A 719 7.01 9.36 -20.46
C TYR A 719 8.50 9.39 -20.85
N ALA A 720 8.92 8.59 -21.83
CA ALA A 720 10.30 8.56 -22.33
C ALA A 720 10.77 9.94 -22.80
N ARG A 721 9.97 10.63 -23.63
CA ARG A 721 10.30 12.00 -24.10
C ARG A 721 10.48 12.99 -22.96
N ARG A 722 9.60 12.96 -21.95
CA ARG A 722 9.72 13.84 -20.77
C ARG A 722 10.98 13.53 -19.98
N ARG A 723 11.30 12.25 -19.77
CA ARG A 723 12.51 11.82 -19.08
C ARG A 723 13.76 12.32 -19.82
N ASP A 724 13.82 12.14 -21.13
CA ASP A 724 14.97 12.53 -21.94
C ASP A 724 15.14 14.07 -21.96
N MET A 725 14.03 14.82 -22.03
CA MET A 725 14.04 16.29 -21.89
C MET A 725 14.61 16.73 -20.54
N ILE A 726 14.23 16.10 -19.43
CA ILE A 726 14.77 16.39 -18.09
C ILE A 726 16.27 16.08 -18.02
N LEU A 727 16.70 14.96 -18.60
CA LEU A 727 18.11 14.57 -18.62
C LEU A 727 18.98 15.46 -19.53
N SER A 728 18.39 16.07 -20.56
CA SER A 728 19.06 16.98 -21.49
C SER A 728 19.22 18.42 -20.97
N GLN A 729 18.61 18.78 -19.84
CA GLN A 729 18.81 20.12 -19.26
C GLN A 729 20.23 20.23 -18.71
N PRO A 730 21.00 21.28 -19.07
CA PRO A 730 22.34 21.48 -18.54
C PRO A 730 22.27 21.65 -17.02
N GLN A 731 22.91 20.73 -16.29
CA GLN A 731 23.15 20.88 -14.87
C GLN A 731 23.95 22.17 -14.66
N PRO A 732 23.57 23.07 -13.74
CA PRO A 732 24.37 24.26 -13.45
C PRO A 732 25.77 23.82 -13.01
N LEU A 733 26.81 24.37 -13.66
CA LEU A 733 28.21 24.08 -13.35
C LEU A 733 28.49 24.40 -11.87
N GLY A 734 28.69 23.36 -11.06
CA GLY A 734 29.12 23.48 -9.68
C GLY A 734 29.07 22.15 -8.93
N SER A 735 30.24 21.69 -8.47
CA SER A 735 30.52 20.47 -7.69
C SER A 735 30.64 19.15 -8.48
N ARG A 736 31.85 18.93 -9.04
CA ARG A 736 32.50 17.62 -8.91
C ARG A 736 32.87 17.47 -7.43
N THR A 737 32.13 16.65 -6.70
CA THR A 737 32.58 16.10 -5.42
C THR A 737 32.68 14.59 -5.58
N ASN A 738 33.87 14.07 -5.30
CA ASN A 738 34.18 12.64 -5.28
C ASN A 738 33.11 11.89 -4.50
N LEU A 739 32.36 11.03 -5.20
CA LEU A 739 31.60 9.97 -4.58
C LEU A 739 32.63 8.90 -4.21
N GLU A 740 32.82 8.69 -2.91
CA GLU A 740 33.42 7.47 -2.41
C GLU A 740 32.62 6.29 -2.94
N GLU A 741 33.30 5.43 -3.70
CA GLU A 741 32.83 4.11 -4.06
C GLU A 741 32.52 3.31 -2.79
N PRO A 742 31.34 2.69 -2.66
CA PRO A 742 31.12 1.73 -1.59
C PRO A 742 32.05 0.53 -1.83
N ALA A 743 32.85 0.22 -0.81
CA ALA A 743 33.74 -0.93 -0.77
C ALA A 743 33.05 -2.19 -1.31
N SER A 744 33.72 -2.80 -2.29
CA SER A 744 33.35 -4.06 -2.92
C SER A 744 33.16 -5.17 -1.88
N PRO A 745 31.99 -5.83 -1.80
CA PRO A 745 31.88 -7.07 -1.06
C PRO A 745 32.56 -8.17 -1.89
N LEU A 746 33.56 -8.81 -1.26
CA LEU A 746 34.24 -10.03 -1.70
C LEU A 746 33.32 -10.92 -2.56
N ALA A 747 33.65 -11.00 -3.85
CA ALA A 747 32.99 -11.87 -4.80
C ALA A 747 33.30 -13.33 -4.44
N LEU A 748 32.26 -14.07 -4.05
CA LEU A 748 32.22 -15.52 -4.18
C LEU A 748 31.64 -15.84 -5.55
N ASP A 749 32.46 -16.44 -6.40
CA ASP A 749 32.18 -16.78 -7.80
C ASP A 749 30.87 -17.55 -8.00
N ALA A 750 30.02 -17.03 -8.89
CA ALA A 750 28.94 -17.78 -9.54
C ALA A 750 29.29 -17.96 -11.03
N PRO A 751 29.28 -19.19 -11.59
CA PRO A 751 29.73 -19.41 -12.95
C PRO A 751 28.58 -19.26 -13.94
N SER A 752 28.72 -18.37 -14.92
CA SER A 752 28.19 -18.46 -16.31
C SER A 752 28.55 -17.17 -17.06
N ALA A 753 29.76 -17.11 -17.62
CA ALA A 753 30.19 -16.00 -18.47
C ALA A 753 30.02 -16.38 -19.95
N VAL A 754 29.08 -15.72 -20.64
CA VAL A 754 29.11 -15.59 -22.10
C VAL A 754 30.19 -14.56 -22.41
N ILE A 755 31.36 -15.01 -22.84
CA ILE A 755 32.48 -14.13 -23.23
C ILE A 755 32.35 -13.87 -24.74
N ARG A 756 32.26 -12.59 -25.13
CA ARG A 756 32.44 -12.16 -26.53
C ARG A 756 33.94 -11.96 -26.79
N PRO A 757 34.51 -12.42 -27.92
CA PRO A 757 35.96 -12.33 -28.11
C PRO A 757 36.38 -10.91 -28.49
N GLN A 758 37.34 -10.35 -27.76
CA GLN A 758 38.31 -9.42 -28.34
C GLN A 758 39.46 -10.25 -28.90
N ASP A 759 39.97 -9.85 -30.06
CA ASP A 759 41.00 -10.55 -30.83
C ASP A 759 42.29 -10.78 -30.02
N SER A 760 42.50 -12.02 -29.57
CA SER A 760 43.83 -12.60 -29.28
C SER A 760 43.67 -14.09 -29.00
N ALA A 761 44.66 -14.88 -29.43
CA ALA A 761 44.75 -16.35 -29.46
C ALA A 761 43.73 -17.14 -28.59
N CYS A 762 42.84 -17.88 -29.26
CA CYS A 762 41.92 -18.82 -28.64
C CYS A 762 42.68 -20.09 -28.23
N GLU A 763 43.38 -20.06 -27.10
CA GLU A 763 43.87 -21.29 -26.46
C GLU A 763 42.68 -22.01 -25.82
N PHE A 764 42.28 -23.15 -26.40
CA PHE A 764 41.27 -24.00 -25.79
C PHE A 764 41.78 -24.50 -24.43
N LEU A 765 41.02 -24.23 -23.36
CA LEU A 765 41.39 -24.60 -21.98
C LEU A 765 41.83 -26.07 -21.89
N PRO A 766 42.95 -26.39 -21.22
CA PRO A 766 43.47 -27.75 -21.09
C PRO A 766 42.42 -28.73 -20.55
N GLY A 767 42.27 -29.91 -21.18
CA GLY A 767 41.37 -30.98 -20.71
C GLY A 767 39.88 -30.85 -21.10
N SER A 768 39.54 -29.98 -22.06
CA SER A 768 38.16 -29.83 -22.55
C SER A 768 37.90 -30.61 -23.83
N LEU A 769 36.73 -31.25 -23.96
CA LEU A 769 36.23 -31.78 -25.24
C LEU A 769 35.61 -30.66 -26.07
N VAL A 770 35.80 -30.68 -27.39
CA VAL A 770 35.33 -29.61 -28.29
C VAL A 770 34.43 -30.18 -29.40
N PHE A 771 33.20 -29.69 -29.47
CA PHE A 771 32.28 -29.93 -30.58
C PHE A 771 32.17 -28.68 -31.45
N VAL A 772 32.44 -28.82 -32.76
CA VAL A 772 32.30 -27.72 -33.72
C VAL A 772 30.94 -27.82 -34.41
N ALA A 773 29.99 -27.05 -33.90
CA ALA A 773 28.63 -26.96 -34.40
C ALA A 773 28.54 -25.86 -35.47
N THR A 774 29.11 -26.13 -36.65
CA THR A 774 28.93 -25.27 -37.82
C THR A 774 28.71 -26.08 -39.10
N ARG A 775 27.79 -25.62 -39.94
CA ARG A 775 27.60 -26.11 -41.31
C ARG A 775 28.61 -25.50 -42.32
N ASN A 776 29.37 -24.48 -41.93
CA ASN A 776 30.37 -23.85 -42.78
C ASN A 776 31.62 -24.75 -42.88
N PRO A 777 31.94 -25.34 -44.05
CA PRO A 777 33.04 -26.30 -44.18
C PRO A 777 34.41 -25.66 -43.97
N ILE A 778 34.57 -24.38 -44.31
CA ILE A 778 35.84 -23.64 -44.16
C ILE A 778 36.10 -23.36 -42.68
N LEU A 779 35.11 -22.80 -41.98
CA LEU A 779 35.21 -22.51 -40.54
C LEU A 779 35.39 -23.80 -39.74
N ARG A 780 34.70 -24.89 -40.16
CA ARG A 780 34.83 -26.21 -39.54
C ARG A 780 36.25 -26.75 -39.68
N ALA A 781 36.85 -26.68 -40.87
CA ALA A 781 38.23 -27.11 -41.08
C ALA A 781 39.24 -26.27 -40.27
N GLN A 782 39.07 -24.95 -40.23
CA GLN A 782 39.92 -24.04 -39.45
C GLN A 782 39.79 -24.22 -37.93
N CYS A 783 38.62 -24.58 -37.43
CA CYS A 783 38.44 -24.87 -36.01
C CYS A 783 39.01 -26.25 -35.66
N LYS A 784 38.77 -27.26 -36.51
CA LYS A 784 39.32 -28.61 -36.32
C LYS A 784 40.85 -28.61 -36.33
N SER A 785 41.51 -27.79 -37.17
CA SER A 785 42.98 -27.72 -37.21
C SER A 785 43.63 -27.09 -35.97
N LYS A 786 42.87 -26.35 -35.16
CA LYS A 786 43.33 -25.69 -33.93
C LYS A 786 43.04 -26.51 -32.66
N VAL A 787 42.36 -27.64 -32.78
CA VAL A 787 42.00 -28.53 -31.66
C VAL A 787 42.77 -29.84 -31.82
N PRO A 788 43.48 -30.32 -30.79
CA PRO A 788 44.12 -31.63 -30.83
C PRO A 788 43.10 -32.75 -31.16
N PRO A 789 43.42 -33.71 -32.06
CA PRO A 789 42.46 -34.72 -32.54
C PRO A 789 41.75 -35.49 -31.43
N GLU A 790 42.45 -35.78 -30.33
CA GLU A 790 41.95 -36.50 -29.16
C GLU A 790 40.92 -35.74 -28.33
N ARG A 791 40.75 -34.43 -28.57
CA ARG A 791 39.76 -33.57 -27.89
C ARG A 791 38.55 -33.26 -28.75
N LEU A 792 38.59 -33.60 -30.04
CA LEU A 792 37.53 -33.31 -30.97
C LEU A 792 36.45 -34.39 -30.88
N VAL A 793 35.19 -33.98 -30.74
CA VAL A 793 34.04 -34.90 -30.83
C VAL A 793 33.19 -34.58 -32.06
N ASP A 794 32.59 -35.61 -32.64
CA ASP A 794 31.86 -35.49 -33.92
C ASP A 794 30.36 -35.23 -33.75
N SER A 795 29.84 -35.31 -32.52
CA SER A 795 28.44 -35.01 -32.24
C SER A 795 28.25 -34.29 -30.89
N LEU A 796 27.15 -33.56 -30.76
CA LEU A 796 26.71 -32.94 -29.52
C LEU A 796 26.45 -33.99 -28.42
N GLU A 797 25.99 -35.18 -28.80
CA GLU A 797 25.72 -36.29 -27.88
C GLU A 797 27.02 -36.89 -27.33
N SER A 798 28.04 -37.07 -28.18
CA SER A 798 29.38 -37.49 -27.76
C SER A 798 30.01 -36.47 -26.78
N LEU A 799 29.74 -35.17 -26.97
CA LEU A 799 30.18 -34.13 -26.05
C LEU A 799 29.50 -34.28 -24.68
N PHE A 800 28.17 -34.45 -24.65
CA PHE A 800 27.42 -34.63 -23.40
C PHE A 800 27.83 -35.90 -22.67
N THR A 801 27.97 -37.02 -23.36
CA THR A 801 28.43 -38.29 -22.78
C THR A 801 29.84 -38.17 -22.22
N GLY A 802 30.77 -37.57 -22.97
CA GLY A 802 32.14 -37.32 -22.53
C GLY A 802 32.23 -36.40 -21.31
N CYS A 803 31.31 -35.42 -21.20
CA CYS A 803 31.16 -34.56 -20.02
C CYS A 803 30.32 -35.20 -18.90
N GLY A 804 29.86 -36.44 -19.05
CA GLY A 804 29.09 -37.18 -18.04
C GLY A 804 27.68 -36.66 -17.82
N TRP A 805 27.01 -36.17 -18.86
CA TRP A 805 25.61 -35.70 -18.85
C TRP A 805 24.62 -36.71 -19.47
N ALA A 806 25.08 -37.93 -19.74
CA ALA A 806 24.26 -39.04 -20.23
C ALA A 806 24.01 -40.06 -19.11
N SER A 807 22.76 -40.52 -18.97
CA SER A 807 22.38 -41.54 -18.01
C SER A 807 22.92 -42.92 -18.42
N GLY A 808 23.66 -43.59 -17.54
CA GLY A 808 24.00 -45.01 -17.69
C GLY A 808 25.38 -45.36 -18.27
N GLN A 809 26.32 -44.41 -18.38
CA GLN A 809 27.71 -44.71 -18.76
C GLN A 809 28.74 -44.04 -17.84
N THR A 810 29.89 -44.70 -17.65
CA THR A 810 31.02 -44.23 -16.84
C THR A 810 31.64 -42.99 -17.47
N SER A 811 31.50 -41.83 -16.84
CA SER A 811 32.11 -40.58 -17.28
C SER A 811 33.64 -40.67 -17.28
N ASN A 812 34.31 -40.09 -18.27
CA ASN A 812 35.77 -39.95 -18.23
C ASN A 812 36.16 -39.00 -17.09
N PRO A 813 36.86 -39.47 -16.03
CA PRO A 813 37.16 -38.67 -14.84
C PRO A 813 38.11 -37.49 -15.12
N HIS A 814 38.78 -37.48 -16.28
CA HIS A 814 39.70 -36.43 -16.69
C HIS A 814 39.04 -35.27 -17.46
N VAL A 815 37.77 -35.40 -17.84
CA VAL A 815 37.04 -34.38 -18.60
C VAL A 815 36.11 -33.61 -17.66
N GLN A 816 36.51 -32.38 -17.31
CA GLN A 816 35.73 -31.51 -16.43
C GLN A 816 34.79 -30.55 -17.18
N ARG A 817 35.03 -30.32 -18.48
CA ARG A 817 34.34 -29.29 -19.28
C ARG A 817 34.20 -29.66 -20.76
N GLY A 818 33.12 -29.19 -21.37
CA GLY A 818 32.89 -29.27 -22.82
C GLY A 818 32.80 -27.88 -23.45
N VAL A 819 33.26 -27.74 -24.68
CA VAL A 819 33.20 -26.49 -25.46
C VAL A 819 32.42 -26.74 -26.74
N ILE A 820 31.47 -25.86 -27.05
CA ILE A 820 30.74 -25.87 -28.32
C ILE A 820 31.12 -24.61 -29.08
N VAL A 821 31.64 -24.78 -30.29
CA VAL A 821 31.92 -23.66 -31.20
C VAL A 821 30.75 -23.52 -32.15
N LEU A 822 30.05 -22.38 -32.09
CA LEU A 822 28.95 -22.02 -33.00
C LEU A 822 29.40 -20.92 -33.95
N ASP A 823 28.97 -21.03 -35.21
CA ASP A 823 29.10 -19.93 -36.18
C ASP A 823 27.99 -18.91 -35.92
N SER A 824 28.39 -17.67 -35.68
CA SER A 824 27.46 -16.56 -35.46
C SER A 824 26.63 -16.20 -36.70
N ALA A 825 27.10 -16.56 -37.90
CA ALA A 825 26.41 -16.36 -39.18
C ALA A 825 25.50 -17.54 -39.55
N GLU A 826 25.33 -18.53 -38.67
CA GLU A 826 24.54 -19.72 -38.95
C GLU A 826 23.03 -19.45 -38.96
N GLU A 827 22.30 -20.19 -39.80
CA GLU A 827 20.84 -20.12 -39.94
C GLU A 827 20.14 -20.07 -38.55
N PRO A 828 19.30 -19.06 -38.27
CA PRO A 828 18.71 -18.84 -36.95
C PRO A 828 18.01 -20.07 -36.38
N PHE A 829 17.42 -20.90 -37.24
CA PHE A 829 16.75 -22.13 -36.84
C PHE A 829 17.73 -23.20 -36.34
N HIS A 830 18.87 -23.39 -37.01
CA HIS A 830 19.88 -24.38 -36.59
C HIS A 830 20.54 -23.96 -35.28
N ARG A 831 20.92 -22.68 -35.17
CA ARG A 831 21.47 -22.08 -33.94
C ARG A 831 20.50 -22.22 -32.77
N LYS A 832 19.21 -21.89 -32.97
CA LYS A 832 18.17 -22.02 -31.93
C LYS A 832 17.99 -23.47 -31.51
N ARG A 833 18.05 -24.43 -32.45
CA ARG A 833 17.94 -25.86 -32.13
C ARG A 833 19.12 -26.34 -31.28
N VAL A 834 20.37 -25.99 -31.62
CA VAL A 834 21.55 -26.37 -30.82
C VAL A 834 21.49 -25.75 -29.42
N LEU A 835 21.13 -24.47 -29.30
CA LEU A 835 21.00 -23.79 -28.00
C LEU A 835 19.86 -24.35 -27.13
N ASN A 836 18.73 -24.73 -27.73
CA ASN A 836 17.63 -25.38 -27.01
C ASN A 836 18.07 -26.76 -26.48
N THR A 837 18.73 -27.58 -27.30
CA THR A 837 19.25 -28.88 -26.85
C THR A 837 20.24 -28.74 -25.67
N ILE A 838 21.04 -27.67 -25.64
CA ILE A 838 21.95 -27.36 -24.53
C ILE A 838 21.17 -26.98 -23.27
N ASN A 839 20.17 -26.10 -23.38
CA ASN A 839 19.36 -25.66 -22.24
C ASN A 839 18.58 -26.83 -21.61
N ASP A 840 17.98 -27.68 -22.43
CA ASP A 840 17.22 -28.85 -21.98
C ASP A 840 18.13 -29.84 -21.22
N ARG A 841 19.37 -30.04 -21.69
CA ARG A 841 20.35 -30.93 -21.04
C ARG A 841 21.03 -30.29 -19.81
N GLN A 842 21.19 -28.96 -19.77
CA GLN A 842 21.64 -28.22 -18.58
C GLN A 842 20.66 -28.31 -17.42
N TRP A 843 19.36 -28.38 -17.73
CA TRP A 843 18.32 -28.58 -16.73
C TRP A 843 18.41 -29.97 -16.08
N LEU A 844 18.59 -31.04 -16.89
CA LEU A 844 18.79 -32.42 -16.42
C LEU A 844 20.09 -32.62 -15.62
N GLY A 845 21.18 -31.92 -15.98
CA GLY A 845 22.48 -32.05 -15.30
C GLY A 845 22.56 -31.45 -13.88
N ARG A 846 21.65 -30.52 -13.51
CA ARG A 846 21.64 -29.92 -12.16
C ARG A 846 21.16 -30.87 -11.06
N GLU A 847 20.49 -31.96 -11.42
CA GLU A 847 20.16 -33.06 -10.49
C GLU A 847 21.37 -33.99 -10.22
N LEU A 848 22.41 -33.95 -11.07
CA LEU A 848 23.57 -34.86 -11.02
C LEU A 848 24.90 -34.11 -10.78
N SER A 849 25.14 -33.69 -9.52
CA SER A 849 26.41 -33.16 -8.97
C SER A 849 27.01 -31.88 -9.59
N GLY A 850 27.25 -30.87 -8.73
CA GLY A 850 27.55 -29.49 -9.12
C GLY A 850 28.99 -29.15 -9.55
N ARG A 851 29.63 -29.87 -10.48
CA ARG A 851 30.99 -29.49 -10.98
C ARG A 851 31.29 -29.73 -12.47
N LYS A 852 30.28 -29.78 -13.36
CA LYS A 852 30.53 -29.96 -14.81
C LYS A 852 29.85 -28.85 -15.62
N ALA A 853 30.59 -28.21 -16.52
CA ALA A 853 30.13 -27.03 -17.28
C ALA A 853 30.37 -27.19 -18.79
N ILE A 854 29.39 -26.77 -19.60
CA ILE A 854 29.54 -26.66 -21.06
C ILE A 854 29.55 -25.18 -21.43
N GLN A 855 30.61 -24.76 -22.11
CA GLN A 855 30.80 -23.39 -22.58
C GLN A 855 30.48 -23.30 -24.08
N VAL A 856 29.76 -22.24 -24.47
CA VAL A 856 29.47 -21.94 -25.88
C VAL A 856 30.34 -20.77 -26.31
N LEU A 857 31.14 -20.97 -27.36
CA LEU A 857 31.94 -19.94 -28.00
C LEU A 857 31.32 -19.58 -29.35
N GLU A 858 30.95 -18.32 -29.52
CA GLU A 858 30.45 -17.80 -30.79
C GLU A 858 31.61 -17.20 -31.58
N ARG A 859 31.82 -17.67 -32.81
CA ARG A 859 32.82 -17.11 -33.72
C ARG A 859 32.15 -16.34 -34.85
N HIS A 860 32.63 -15.13 -35.10
CA HIS A 860 32.46 -14.46 -36.38
C HIS A 860 33.55 -14.98 -37.33
N THR A 861 33.19 -15.15 -38.61
CA THR A 861 34.04 -15.71 -39.70
C THR A 861 35.51 -15.34 -39.60
#